data_AF-A0A1U7UUN4-F1
#
_entry.id   AF-A0A1U7UUN4-F1
#
_cell.length_a   1.000
_cell.length_b   1.000
_cell.length_c   1.000
_cell.angle_alpha   90.00
_cell.angle_beta   90.00
_cell.angle_gamma   90.00
#
_symmetry.space_group_name_H-M   'P 1'
#
loop_
_entity.id
_entity.type
_entity.pdbx_description
1 polymer ?
#
loop_
_entity_poly.entity_id
_entity_poly.type
_entity_poly.pdbx_seq_one_letter_code
_entity_poly.pdbx_strand_id
1 'polypeptide(L)'
;MVFQIITTTSFLLLFLLNSSFSFGQEEFSIGDRIGANKSIIMGVTIVSSSENFELGFFTPDNGSYYIGIWYKNISPQTIVWVANREKKLSFPEMANAEFTVRNGNLVLLNGFRQPIWRTNIKYYTKPDSVIAVLGNDGNFVLRDGSNSTSPLLWQSFDNPSNTYMPGSKLSYNKHTKAMQYITSWRSLEDPSPGPYTVEINPTNGQIRAMWNRTEEYWNSGTWDGDRFSNVPYNIPNTTVNYTYINNDNEVYYAHTFFSPLVTSRFVIDVTGVMKQFTWLDSSHQWNVIFLQPTQPCDVYAYCGAFGTCNPISSSVCSCFPGFVPRLDTDWHLDIFSQGCVRETNLSCGNSSAPFRDRFWMMSDVTLPKHYHTVKATRAECESTCFKNCSCTAYAYDGVECLTWTKELLNLQQLSQDDQRGRNLFIKLAASDFPSDQALNRKQSTARLKVTIILATAFVTILLACCAFTYFYCRRRMANRKGQRNLLDHLKSRVNPNDLTNEDDDNTLDVRCFSFESILAATDQFSEANMLGRGGFGPVYKGKFLGGREIAVKRLSTQSRQGIEEFTNEVLLIARVQHRNLVRLLGYCVKGNEKIVLYEYMLNKSLDTFIFDQQNRTLLDWRKRFDIILGIARGMSYLHHDSRLTIIHRDLKTSNILLDEEMDPKISDFGLARIVQGDFTQANTKKIVGTYGYMSPEYALNGSFSTKSDVFSFGVIILEILSGRRNTGFYQCDEARNLIEYAWGLWNEERAINLVDESLLETCNIDEAIKCINIGLLCVQENPCGRPSMSNVIVMLGGESMILPRPNHPAFVARTTISSESITSSTKNGLTITIEQGR
;
A
#
# COMPACT_ATOMS: atom_id res chain seq x y z
N MET A 1 -32.28 7.76 -40.77
CA MET A 1 -30.91 7.67 -41.33
C MET A 1 -30.28 9.04 -41.68
N VAL A 2 -30.82 10.17 -41.16
CA VAL A 2 -30.19 11.51 -41.29
C VAL A 2 -29.81 12.08 -39.91
N PHE A 3 -30.45 11.62 -38.83
CA PHE A 3 -30.14 12.00 -37.45
C PHE A 3 -28.90 11.32 -36.85
N GLN A 4 -28.34 10.30 -37.52
CA GLN A 4 -27.21 9.52 -37.03
C GLN A 4 -25.86 9.96 -37.65
N ILE A 5 -25.90 10.87 -38.63
CA ILE A 5 -24.71 11.41 -39.31
C ILE A 5 -24.27 12.74 -38.67
N ILE A 6 -25.19 13.48 -38.06
CA ILE A 6 -24.93 14.78 -37.41
C ILE A 6 -24.25 14.60 -36.03
N THR A 7 -24.51 13.49 -35.34
CA THR A 7 -23.91 13.20 -34.03
C THR A 7 -22.47 12.68 -34.13
N THR A 8 -22.11 12.01 -35.23
CA THR A 8 -20.74 11.51 -35.47
C THR A 8 -19.79 12.58 -35.97
N THR A 9 -20.26 13.57 -36.75
CA THR A 9 -19.41 14.69 -37.22
C THR A 9 -19.15 15.72 -36.12
N SER A 10 -20.09 15.93 -35.19
CA SER A 10 -19.89 16.82 -34.05
C SER A 10 -18.91 16.26 -33.01
N PHE A 11 -18.86 14.93 -32.86
CA PHE A 11 -17.89 14.27 -31.96
C PHE A 11 -16.48 14.26 -32.54
N LEU A 12 -16.31 14.11 -33.86
CA LEU A 12 -14.99 14.19 -34.51
C LEU A 12 -14.43 15.62 -34.53
N LEU A 13 -15.26 16.65 -34.67
CA LEU A 13 -14.80 18.04 -34.52
C LEU A 13 -14.40 18.38 -33.08
N LEU A 14 -15.13 17.88 -32.08
CA LEU A 14 -14.77 18.03 -30.65
C LEU A 14 -13.52 17.21 -30.28
N PHE A 15 -13.27 16.07 -30.93
CA PHE A 15 -12.07 15.28 -30.71
C PHE A 15 -10.84 15.93 -31.38
N LEU A 16 -11.00 16.51 -32.57
CA LEU A 16 -9.93 17.24 -33.27
C LEU A 16 -9.63 18.62 -32.65
N LEU A 17 -10.63 19.27 -32.04
CA LEU A 17 -10.42 20.51 -31.27
C LEU A 17 -9.78 20.24 -29.90
N ASN A 18 -10.00 19.07 -29.28
CA ASN A 18 -9.32 18.68 -28.04
C ASN A 18 -7.93 18.03 -28.25
N SER A 19 -7.60 17.54 -29.45
CA SER A 19 -6.25 17.06 -29.77
C SER A 19 -5.29 18.15 -30.25
N SER A 20 -5.73 19.43 -30.23
CA SER A 20 -4.91 20.59 -30.66
C SER A 20 -4.43 21.49 -29.51
N PHE A 21 -4.75 21.14 -28.25
CA PHE A 21 -4.20 21.80 -27.05
C PHE A 21 -3.39 20.81 -26.19
N SER A 22 -2.36 20.25 -26.81
CA SER A 22 -1.12 19.90 -26.10
C SER A 22 0.00 20.62 -26.83
N PHE A 23 -0.09 21.94 -26.87
CA PHE A 23 1.11 22.75 -27.01
C PHE A 23 1.87 22.53 -25.70
N GLY A 24 3.01 21.85 -25.76
CA GLY A 24 4.02 22.04 -24.74
C GLY A 24 4.29 23.54 -24.67
N GLN A 25 3.81 24.20 -23.63
CA GLN A 25 4.34 25.50 -23.29
C GLN A 25 5.78 25.22 -22.87
N GLU A 26 6.74 25.64 -23.70
CA GLU A 26 8.11 25.82 -23.23
C GLU A 26 8.04 26.82 -22.07
N GLU A 27 8.08 26.32 -20.84
CA GLU A 27 8.14 27.16 -19.65
C GLU A 27 9.46 27.93 -19.69
N PHE A 28 9.35 29.26 -19.72
CA PHE A 28 10.50 30.13 -19.89
C PHE A 28 11.07 30.50 -18.52
N SER A 29 12.27 30.00 -18.21
CA SER A 29 12.96 30.35 -16.97
C SER A 29 13.77 31.65 -17.12
N ILE A 30 13.59 32.60 -16.20
CA ILE A 30 14.30 33.90 -16.23
C ILE A 30 15.53 33.96 -15.31
N GLY A 31 16.07 32.79 -14.93
CA GLY A 31 17.20 32.61 -14.01
C GLY A 31 16.77 32.36 -12.56
N ASP A 32 17.65 32.66 -11.61
CA ASP A 32 17.46 32.45 -10.15
C ASP A 32 17.00 33.73 -9.41
N ARG A 33 16.86 34.85 -10.12
CA ARG A 33 16.67 36.19 -9.53
C ARG A 33 15.51 36.96 -10.12
N ILE A 34 14.80 37.68 -9.26
CA ILE A 34 13.77 38.65 -9.60
C ILE A 34 14.08 40.00 -8.95
N GLY A 35 14.16 41.05 -9.76
CA GLY A 35 14.27 42.45 -9.31
C GLY A 35 13.09 43.28 -9.80
N ALA A 36 13.13 44.60 -9.62
CA ALA A 36 12.02 45.49 -9.99
C ALA A 36 11.59 45.42 -11.48
N ASN A 37 12.50 45.03 -12.37
CA ASN A 37 12.25 44.96 -13.82
C ASN A 37 11.83 43.56 -14.32
N LYS A 38 11.71 42.58 -13.43
CA LYS A 38 11.30 41.21 -13.76
C LYS A 38 10.02 40.84 -13.01
N SER A 39 9.16 40.09 -13.68
CA SER A 39 7.95 39.55 -13.09
C SER A 39 7.79 38.09 -13.49
N ILE A 40 7.23 37.30 -12.58
CA ILE A 40 6.74 35.95 -12.85
C ILE A 40 5.27 36.09 -13.21
N ILE A 41 4.91 35.52 -14.36
CA ILE A 41 3.54 35.41 -14.88
C ILE A 41 3.31 33.94 -15.23
N MET A 42 2.10 33.57 -15.64
CA MET A 42 1.81 32.18 -16.04
C MET A 42 2.74 31.72 -17.17
N GLY A 43 3.32 30.53 -17.01
CA GLY A 43 4.30 29.95 -17.95
C GLY A 43 5.73 30.50 -17.83
N VAL A 44 5.98 31.46 -16.93
CA VAL A 44 7.32 31.97 -16.62
C VAL A 44 7.70 31.54 -15.20
N THR A 45 8.88 30.96 -15.03
CA THR A 45 9.37 30.49 -13.72
C THR A 45 10.75 31.08 -13.41
N ILE A 46 11.17 30.97 -12.15
CA ILE A 46 12.58 31.11 -11.76
C ILE A 46 13.07 29.78 -11.22
N VAL A 47 14.33 29.45 -11.51
CA VAL A 47 14.94 28.17 -11.15
C VAL A 47 16.19 28.45 -10.32
N SER A 48 16.39 27.72 -9.23
CA SER A 48 17.59 27.82 -8.41
C SER A 48 18.84 27.52 -9.25
N SER A 49 19.99 28.13 -8.95
CA SER A 49 21.22 27.94 -9.74
C SER A 49 21.67 26.48 -9.95
N SER A 50 21.35 25.56 -9.03
CA SER A 50 21.64 24.13 -9.15
C SER A 50 20.51 23.32 -9.79
N GLU A 51 19.47 23.99 -10.28
CA GLU A 51 18.28 23.38 -10.88
C GLU A 51 17.51 22.40 -10.00
N ASN A 52 17.66 22.49 -8.66
CA ASN A 52 16.95 21.64 -7.72
C ASN A 52 15.51 22.12 -7.45
N PHE A 53 15.31 23.44 -7.42
CA PHE A 53 14.05 24.08 -7.08
C PHE A 53 13.59 25.03 -8.17
N GLU A 54 12.28 25.15 -8.30
CA GLU A 54 11.62 26.02 -9.24
C GLU A 54 10.46 26.75 -8.54
N LEU A 55 10.26 28.01 -8.89
CA LEU A 55 9.20 28.87 -8.37
C LEU A 55 8.38 29.43 -9.53
N GLY A 56 7.06 29.28 -9.43
CA GLY A 56 6.12 29.76 -10.43
C GLY A 56 4.66 29.60 -10.02
N PHE A 57 3.75 29.87 -10.96
CA PHE A 57 2.32 29.62 -10.77
C PHE A 57 1.98 28.15 -10.98
N PHE A 58 1.11 27.61 -10.13
CA PHE A 58 0.60 26.25 -10.24
C PHE A 58 -0.88 26.19 -9.87
N THR A 59 -1.55 25.09 -10.24
CA THR A 59 -2.98 24.87 -9.98
C THR A 59 -3.19 23.43 -9.46
N PRO A 60 -3.61 23.27 -8.19
CA PRO A 60 -3.87 21.94 -7.61
C PRO A 60 -5.27 21.40 -7.94
N ASP A 61 -6.23 22.26 -8.30
CA ASP A 61 -7.60 21.93 -8.70
C ASP A 61 -7.96 22.62 -10.04
N ASN A 62 -9.11 22.29 -10.63
CA ASN A 62 -9.60 23.02 -11.80
C ASN A 62 -10.25 24.35 -11.38
N GLY A 63 -9.44 25.39 -11.12
CA GLY A 63 -9.92 26.77 -11.03
C GLY A 63 -9.29 27.66 -9.96
N SER A 64 -8.38 27.14 -9.13
CA SER A 64 -7.64 27.91 -8.12
C SER A 64 -6.16 27.98 -8.48
N TYR A 65 -5.62 29.20 -8.49
CA TYR A 65 -4.21 29.46 -8.83
C TYR A 65 -3.41 29.98 -7.64
N TYR A 66 -2.19 29.47 -7.51
CA TYR A 66 -1.26 29.82 -6.45
C TYR A 66 0.14 30.01 -7.01
N ILE A 67 0.97 30.76 -6.28
CA ILE A 67 2.41 30.80 -6.52
C ILE A 67 3.12 29.97 -5.46
N GLY A 68 4.04 29.12 -5.89
CA GLY A 68 4.74 28.20 -5.00
C GLY A 68 6.12 27.83 -5.48
N ILE A 69 6.84 27.11 -4.61
CA ILE A 69 8.14 26.50 -4.88
C ILE A 69 7.95 24.99 -4.91
N TRP A 70 8.56 24.31 -5.86
CA TRP A 70 8.61 22.85 -5.96
C TRP A 70 10.00 22.36 -6.31
N TYR A 71 10.20 21.05 -6.14
CA TYR A 71 11.36 20.36 -6.69
C TYR A 71 11.24 20.26 -8.22
N LYS A 72 12.21 20.80 -8.96
CA LYS A 72 12.17 20.85 -10.42
C LYS A 72 12.24 19.45 -11.05
N ASN A 73 13.15 18.61 -10.55
CA ASN A 73 13.48 17.30 -11.15
C ASN A 73 12.71 16.12 -10.52
N ILE A 74 11.64 16.39 -9.76
CA ILE A 74 10.85 15.37 -9.07
C ILE A 74 9.42 15.34 -9.63
N SER A 75 9.00 14.17 -10.11
CA SER A 75 7.64 13.90 -10.59
C SER A 75 6.97 12.82 -9.73
N PRO A 76 5.70 12.97 -9.32
CA PRO A 76 4.80 14.11 -9.60
C PRO A 76 5.25 15.40 -8.88
N GLN A 77 4.79 16.55 -9.40
CA GLN A 77 5.18 17.88 -8.91
C GLN A 77 4.98 17.98 -7.40
N THR A 78 6.09 18.22 -6.67
CA THR A 78 6.09 18.24 -5.21
C THR A 78 6.29 19.66 -4.70
N ILE A 79 5.18 20.32 -4.33
CA ILE A 79 5.17 21.67 -3.77
C ILE A 79 5.73 21.67 -2.34
N VAL A 80 6.68 22.55 -2.06
CA VAL A 80 7.32 22.73 -0.73
C VAL A 80 6.96 24.05 -0.06
N TRP A 81 6.48 25.04 -0.83
CA TRP A 81 6.09 26.34 -0.28
C TRP A 81 5.03 27.01 -1.16
N VAL A 82 4.10 27.76 -0.56
CA VAL A 82 3.02 28.48 -1.25
C VAL A 82 2.87 29.87 -0.63
N ALA A 83 2.95 30.93 -1.45
CA ALA A 83 2.87 32.30 -0.95
C ALA A 83 1.43 32.70 -0.56
N ASN A 84 0.51 32.61 -1.52
CA ASN A 84 -0.86 33.12 -1.40
C ASN A 84 -1.86 32.06 -0.93
N ARG A 85 -1.43 31.14 -0.05
CA ARG A 85 -2.28 30.03 0.42
C ARG A 85 -3.58 30.50 1.12
N GLU A 86 -3.56 31.67 1.75
CA GLU A 86 -4.73 32.27 2.40
C GLU A 86 -5.76 32.85 1.42
N LYS A 87 -5.30 33.25 0.22
CA LYS A 87 -6.12 33.92 -0.78
C LYS A 87 -5.77 33.44 -2.18
N LYS A 88 -6.54 32.47 -2.64
CA LYS A 88 -6.43 31.91 -3.99
C LYS A 88 -6.79 32.94 -5.07
N LEU A 89 -6.21 32.78 -6.25
CA LEU A 89 -6.60 33.50 -7.45
C LEU A 89 -7.62 32.67 -8.21
N SER A 90 -8.75 33.28 -8.60
CA SER A 90 -9.69 32.68 -9.54
C SER A 90 -9.21 32.81 -10.99
N PHE A 91 -9.78 32.04 -11.93
CA PHE A 91 -9.40 32.12 -13.35
C PHE A 91 -9.38 33.55 -13.95
N PRO A 92 -10.39 34.42 -13.72
CA PRO A 92 -10.35 35.80 -14.22
C PRO A 92 -9.27 36.66 -13.54
N GLU A 93 -9.01 36.41 -12.26
CA GLU A 93 -7.98 37.13 -11.50
C GLU A 93 -6.57 36.67 -11.85
N MET A 94 -6.42 35.44 -12.36
CA MET A 94 -5.15 34.93 -12.85
C MET A 94 -4.74 35.70 -14.10
N ALA A 95 -5.65 35.98 -15.04
CA ALA A 95 -5.31 36.64 -16.30
C ALA A 95 -4.56 37.97 -16.07
N ASN A 96 -3.27 38.03 -16.43
CA ASN A 96 -2.35 39.15 -16.16
C ASN A 96 -1.94 39.34 -14.68
N ALA A 97 -2.12 38.33 -13.83
CA ALA A 97 -1.52 38.29 -12.52
C ALA A 97 0.01 38.28 -12.64
N GLU A 98 0.67 38.97 -11.73
CA GLU A 98 2.12 39.06 -11.71
C GLU A 98 2.67 38.97 -10.29
N PHE A 99 3.77 38.26 -10.15
CA PHE A 99 4.57 38.23 -8.94
C PHE A 99 5.89 38.93 -9.19
N THR A 100 6.15 40.01 -8.44
CA THR A 100 7.27 40.91 -8.72
C THR A 100 7.72 41.65 -7.47
N VAL A 101 8.87 42.34 -7.56
CA VAL A 101 9.37 43.24 -6.51
C VAL A 101 8.88 44.66 -6.81
N ARG A 102 8.09 45.24 -5.91
CA ARG A 102 7.61 46.63 -5.99
C ARG A 102 7.82 47.34 -4.67
N ASN A 103 8.43 48.54 -4.70
CA ASN A 103 8.67 49.36 -3.52
C ASN A 103 9.36 48.59 -2.38
N GLY A 104 10.42 47.84 -2.72
CA GLY A 104 11.20 47.04 -1.77
C GLY A 104 10.46 45.83 -1.18
N ASN A 105 9.29 45.46 -1.70
CA ASN A 105 8.50 44.32 -1.24
C ASN A 105 8.28 43.33 -2.38
N LEU A 106 8.21 42.03 -2.07
CA LEU A 106 7.60 41.07 -2.98
C LEU A 106 6.08 41.23 -2.92
N VAL A 107 5.44 41.28 -4.09
CA VAL A 107 4.00 41.50 -4.23
C VAL A 107 3.44 40.56 -5.29
N LEU A 108 2.34 39.89 -4.95
CA LEU A 108 1.47 39.21 -5.90
C LEU A 108 0.28 40.13 -6.23
N LEU A 109 0.16 40.52 -7.49
CA LEU A 109 -0.96 41.30 -8.00
C LEU A 109 -1.87 40.41 -8.85
N ASN A 110 -3.19 40.53 -8.69
CA ASN A 110 -4.12 39.89 -9.63
C ASN A 110 -4.20 40.66 -10.96
N GLY A 111 -4.94 40.11 -11.93
CA GLY A 111 -5.21 40.71 -13.23
C GLY A 111 -5.80 42.13 -13.19
N PHE A 112 -6.46 42.48 -12.08
CA PHE A 112 -7.01 43.81 -11.81
C PHE A 112 -6.01 44.75 -11.10
N ARG A 113 -4.73 44.36 -11.00
CA ARG A 113 -3.65 45.10 -10.30
C ARG A 113 -3.89 45.31 -8.81
N GLN A 114 -4.73 44.48 -8.18
CA GLN A 114 -4.96 44.51 -6.74
C GLN A 114 -3.97 43.57 -6.03
N PRO A 115 -3.37 43.99 -4.89
CA PRO A 115 -2.47 43.15 -4.12
C PRO A 115 -3.23 42.01 -3.43
N ILE A 116 -2.83 40.79 -3.74
CA ILE A 116 -3.35 39.55 -3.14
C ILE A 116 -2.46 39.09 -1.99
N TRP A 117 -1.13 39.24 -2.15
CA TRP A 117 -0.14 38.87 -1.14
C TRP A 117 1.08 39.80 -1.19
N ARG A 118 1.73 40.04 -0.05
CA ARG A 118 2.99 40.81 0.03
C ARG A 118 3.80 40.52 1.30
N THR A 119 5.10 40.81 1.29
CA THR A 119 6.02 40.60 2.42
C THR A 119 5.89 41.57 3.60
N ASN A 120 5.15 42.68 3.45
CA ASN A 120 4.90 43.69 4.51
C ASN A 120 6.16 44.27 5.19
N ILE A 121 7.26 44.40 4.46
CA ILE A 121 8.52 44.96 4.95
C ILE A 121 8.37 46.48 5.08
N LYS A 122 8.76 47.02 6.23
CA LYS A 122 8.65 48.46 6.58
C LYS A 122 9.94 49.26 6.31
N TYR A 123 10.93 48.68 5.63
CA TYR A 123 12.28 49.23 5.49
C TYR A 123 12.39 50.27 4.36
N TYR A 124 13.19 51.32 4.59
CA TYR A 124 13.29 52.54 3.77
C TYR A 124 14.56 52.59 2.88
N THR A 125 14.96 51.48 2.28
CA THR A 125 16.11 51.48 1.35
C THR A 125 15.70 51.96 -0.04
N LYS A 126 16.67 52.24 -0.92
CA LYS A 126 16.38 52.59 -2.32
C LYS A 126 15.61 51.42 -2.95
N PRO A 127 14.37 51.60 -3.45
CA PRO A 127 13.55 50.50 -3.96
C PRO A 127 14.25 49.66 -5.04
N ASP A 128 15.14 50.29 -5.80
CA ASP A 128 15.78 49.73 -6.98
C ASP A 128 16.96 48.78 -6.66
N SER A 129 17.47 48.74 -5.42
CA SER A 129 18.53 47.79 -5.01
C SER A 129 18.01 46.43 -4.55
N VAL A 130 16.70 46.31 -4.33
CA VAL A 130 16.10 45.11 -3.73
C VAL A 130 15.93 44.00 -4.77
N ILE A 131 16.46 42.82 -4.47
CA ILE A 131 16.42 41.65 -5.34
C ILE A 131 15.95 40.45 -4.51
N ALA A 132 15.09 39.63 -5.10
CA ALA A 132 14.74 38.32 -4.56
C ALA A 132 15.47 37.19 -5.32
N VAL A 133 15.91 36.17 -4.58
CA VAL A 133 16.76 35.10 -5.10
C VAL A 133 16.24 33.75 -4.61
N LEU A 134 16.12 32.76 -5.49
CA LEU A 134 15.81 31.38 -5.13
C LEU A 134 17.09 30.59 -4.89
N GLY A 135 17.32 30.20 -3.63
CA GLY A 135 18.47 29.41 -3.20
C GLY A 135 18.41 27.96 -3.64
N ASN A 136 19.57 27.29 -3.67
CA ASN A 136 19.70 25.86 -4.00
C ASN A 136 19.17 24.93 -2.90
N ASP A 137 18.91 25.49 -1.72
CA ASP A 137 18.24 24.85 -0.59
C ASP A 137 16.70 25.02 -0.64
N GLY A 138 16.19 25.74 -1.64
CA GLY A 138 14.78 26.07 -1.79
C GLY A 138 14.33 27.28 -0.97
N ASN A 139 15.25 27.98 -0.29
CA ASN A 139 14.93 29.21 0.42
C ASN A 139 14.82 30.38 -0.57
N PHE A 140 13.68 31.06 -0.57
CA PHE A 140 13.45 32.23 -1.40
C PHE A 140 13.62 33.49 -0.55
N VAL A 141 14.65 34.27 -0.86
CA VAL A 141 15.13 35.36 -0.01
C VAL A 141 14.99 36.71 -0.70
N LEU A 142 14.59 37.74 0.04
CA LEU A 142 14.59 39.13 -0.40
C LEU A 142 15.74 39.87 0.29
N ARG A 143 16.62 40.53 -0.48
CA ARG A 143 17.83 41.18 0.04
C ARG A 143 18.01 42.59 -0.52
N ASP A 144 18.70 43.44 0.24
CA ASP A 144 19.08 44.79 -0.19
C ASP A 144 20.43 44.77 -0.94
N GLY A 145 20.41 44.33 -2.20
CA GLY A 145 21.56 44.26 -3.09
C GLY A 145 21.79 42.87 -3.71
N SER A 146 22.71 42.82 -4.68
CA SER A 146 22.98 41.63 -5.50
C SER A 146 23.94 40.62 -4.87
N ASN A 147 24.64 41.01 -3.79
CA ASN A 147 25.66 40.20 -3.14
C ASN A 147 25.05 39.29 -2.07
N SER A 148 25.65 38.11 -1.86
CA SER A 148 25.21 37.16 -0.84
C SER A 148 25.34 37.69 0.60
N THR A 149 26.20 38.69 0.81
CA THR A 149 26.45 39.37 2.09
C THR A 149 25.53 40.56 2.34
N SER A 150 24.68 40.93 1.38
CA SER A 150 23.71 42.01 1.55
C SER A 150 22.70 41.70 2.67
N PRO A 151 22.19 42.73 3.37
CA PRO A 151 21.20 42.54 4.43
C PRO A 151 19.98 41.73 3.96
N LEU A 152 19.64 40.69 4.72
CA LEU A 152 18.43 39.89 4.51
C LEU A 152 17.20 40.65 5.01
N LEU A 153 16.23 40.87 4.13
CA LEU A 153 15.01 41.60 4.44
C LEU A 153 13.84 40.67 4.75
N TRP A 154 13.76 39.53 4.06
CA TRP A 154 12.73 38.51 4.23
C TRP A 154 13.19 37.17 3.65
N GLN A 155 12.66 36.06 4.16
CA GLN A 155 12.90 34.72 3.60
C GLN A 155 11.67 33.80 3.71
N SER A 156 11.51 32.89 2.75
CA SER A 156 10.42 31.92 2.73
C SER A 156 10.51 30.91 3.87
N PHE A 157 11.73 30.55 4.29
CA PHE A 157 11.96 29.65 5.44
C PHE A 157 11.40 30.18 6.76
N ASP A 158 11.22 31.50 6.90
CA ASP A 158 10.57 32.07 8.08
C ASP A 158 9.04 32.00 8.03
N ASN A 159 8.47 31.64 6.88
CA ASN A 159 7.05 31.58 6.60
C ASN A 159 6.70 30.23 5.94
N PRO A 160 6.92 29.09 6.64
CA PRO A 160 6.69 27.77 6.06
C PRO A 160 5.21 27.53 5.73
N SER A 161 4.97 26.64 4.76
CA SER A 161 3.62 26.21 4.40
C SER A 161 3.21 24.97 5.21
N ASN A 162 3.07 23.81 4.58
CA ASN A 162 2.91 22.50 5.25
C ASN A 162 4.23 21.72 5.34
N THR A 163 5.29 22.25 4.73
CA THR A 163 6.59 21.58 4.61
C THR A 163 7.64 22.34 5.41
N TYR A 164 8.50 21.58 6.07
CA TYR A 164 9.66 22.04 6.83
C TYR A 164 10.92 21.45 6.21
N MET A 165 11.76 22.34 5.69
CA MET A 165 12.90 22.01 4.82
C MET A 165 14.20 21.89 5.62
N PRO A 166 15.17 21.07 5.17
CA PRO A 166 16.50 21.06 5.76
C PRO A 166 17.13 22.46 5.73
N GLY A 167 17.79 22.86 6.81
CA GLY A 167 18.37 24.20 6.99
C GLY A 167 17.39 25.29 7.45
N SER A 168 16.08 25.03 7.44
CA SER A 168 15.09 25.94 8.04
C SER A 168 14.96 25.74 9.55
N LYS A 169 14.42 26.73 10.26
CA LYS A 169 14.17 26.66 11.71
C LYS A 169 12.68 26.45 11.96
N LEU A 170 12.35 25.62 12.94
CA LEU A 170 11.06 25.66 13.64
C LEU A 170 11.30 26.42 14.94
N SER A 171 10.92 27.69 14.99
CA SER A 171 11.36 28.60 16.05
C SER A 171 10.25 29.38 16.75
N TYR A 172 10.60 29.86 17.93
CA TYR A 172 9.91 30.86 18.71
C TYR A 172 10.90 31.93 19.15
N ASN A 173 10.62 33.19 18.80
CA ASN A 173 11.41 34.33 19.24
C ASN A 173 10.83 34.90 20.54
N LYS A 174 11.59 34.81 21.64
CA LYS A 174 11.13 35.18 22.98
C LYS A 174 10.92 36.68 23.16
N HIS A 175 11.60 37.52 22.37
CA HIS A 175 11.48 38.98 22.40
C HIS A 175 10.27 39.49 21.65
N THR A 176 10.16 39.13 20.37
CA THR A 176 9.05 39.56 19.50
C THR A 176 7.77 38.78 19.74
N LYS A 177 7.84 37.66 20.48
CA LYS A 177 6.76 36.68 20.67
C LYS A 177 6.29 36.06 19.35
N ALA A 178 7.10 36.14 18.30
CA ALA A 178 6.79 35.55 17.00
C ALA A 178 7.03 34.04 17.03
N MET A 179 6.05 33.29 16.53
CA MET A 179 6.08 31.83 16.44
C MET A 179 5.98 31.38 14.98
N GLN A 180 6.78 30.39 14.62
CA GLN A 180 6.68 29.71 13.34
C GLN A 180 5.78 28.47 13.47
N TYR A 181 4.90 28.30 12.48
CA TYR A 181 3.96 27.19 12.41
C TYR A 181 4.11 26.49 11.08
N ILE A 182 4.29 25.19 11.10
CA ILE A 182 4.08 24.36 9.91
C ILE A 182 2.60 23.99 9.92
N THR A 183 1.86 24.35 8.88
CA THR A 183 0.39 24.20 8.84
C THR A 183 -0.02 23.33 7.67
N SER A 184 -0.75 22.25 7.96
CA SER A 184 -1.31 21.33 6.96
C SER A 184 -2.07 22.07 5.86
N TRP A 185 -2.21 21.42 4.70
CA TRP A 185 -3.18 21.87 3.70
C TRP A 185 -4.59 21.52 4.17
N ARG A 186 -5.59 22.25 3.67
CA ARG A 186 -6.99 22.00 4.01
C ARG A 186 -7.50 20.70 3.39
N SER A 187 -7.05 20.40 2.18
CA SER A 187 -7.27 19.14 1.48
C SER A 187 -6.11 18.87 0.52
N LEU A 188 -6.13 17.73 -0.18
CA LEU A 188 -5.10 17.41 -1.19
C LEU A 188 -5.11 18.39 -2.38
N GLU A 189 -6.26 19.00 -2.65
CA GLU A 189 -6.47 19.92 -3.78
C GLU A 189 -6.55 21.39 -3.34
N ASP A 190 -6.57 21.68 -2.02
CA ASP A 190 -6.64 23.04 -1.47
C ASP A 190 -5.48 23.32 -0.50
N PRO A 191 -4.44 24.06 -0.94
CA PRO A 191 -3.27 24.38 -0.13
C PRO A 191 -3.53 25.43 0.96
N SER A 192 -4.76 25.95 1.08
CA SER A 192 -5.14 26.84 2.17
C SER A 192 -4.88 26.21 3.54
N PRO A 193 -4.68 27.01 4.60
CA PRO A 193 -4.39 26.46 5.92
C PRO A 193 -5.46 25.48 6.42
N GLY A 194 -5.02 24.25 6.65
CA GLY A 194 -5.79 23.22 7.33
C GLY A 194 -5.76 23.38 8.86
N PRO A 195 -6.48 22.51 9.58
CA PRO A 195 -6.62 22.62 11.03
C PRO A 195 -5.39 22.16 11.80
N TYR A 196 -4.49 21.37 11.20
CA TYR A 196 -3.34 20.80 11.90
C TYR A 196 -2.12 21.70 11.77
N THR A 197 -1.47 21.99 12.91
CA THR A 197 -0.25 22.77 12.98
C THR A 197 0.82 22.07 13.82
N VAL A 198 2.08 22.33 13.49
CA VAL A 198 3.25 21.92 14.26
C VAL A 198 4.00 23.17 14.69
N GLU A 199 4.33 23.24 15.98
CA GLU A 199 4.97 24.39 16.61
C GLU A 199 5.94 23.94 17.72
N ILE A 200 6.79 24.86 18.17
CA ILE A 200 7.69 24.62 19.30
C ILE A 200 7.13 25.26 20.58
N ASN A 201 7.18 24.57 21.71
CA ASN A 201 6.71 25.13 22.98
C ASN A 201 7.68 26.21 23.46
N PRO A 202 7.21 27.46 23.72
CA PRO A 202 8.05 28.58 24.17
C PRO A 202 8.86 28.34 25.45
N THR A 203 8.34 27.48 26.33
CA THR A 203 8.84 27.32 27.71
C THR A 203 9.85 26.18 27.79
N ASN A 204 9.48 25.00 27.28
CA ASN A 204 10.27 23.78 27.43
C ASN A 204 10.88 23.28 26.11
N GLY A 205 10.59 23.93 24.98
CA GLY A 205 11.13 23.62 23.65
C GLY A 205 10.66 22.31 23.04
N GLN A 206 9.61 21.69 23.57
CA GLN A 206 8.98 20.52 22.97
C GLN A 206 8.36 20.88 21.62
N ILE A 207 8.50 20.01 20.62
CA ILE A 207 7.73 20.11 19.37
C ILE A 207 6.33 19.56 19.66
N ARG A 208 5.30 20.31 19.29
CA ARG A 208 3.89 20.00 19.55
C ARG A 208 3.11 19.96 18.25
N ALA A 209 2.26 18.95 18.13
CA ALA A 209 1.24 18.89 17.09
C ALA A 209 -0.11 19.30 17.69
N MET A 210 -0.74 20.28 17.06
CA MET A 210 -1.93 20.96 17.55
C MET A 210 -3.06 20.90 16.51
N TRP A 211 -4.29 20.73 16.97
CA TRP A 211 -5.50 20.92 16.17
C TRP A 211 -6.12 22.29 16.47
N ASN A 212 -6.39 23.06 15.42
CA ASN A 212 -6.84 24.46 15.46
C ASN A 212 -6.01 25.36 16.40
N ARG A 213 -4.73 25.01 16.62
CA ARG A 213 -3.82 25.68 17.56
C ARG A 213 -4.33 25.74 19.01
N THR A 214 -5.31 24.92 19.37
CA THR A 214 -5.92 24.90 20.71
C THR A 214 -5.76 23.55 21.39
N GLU A 215 -5.89 22.46 20.65
CA GLU A 215 -5.87 21.10 21.20
C GLU A 215 -4.55 20.41 20.85
N GLU A 216 -3.68 20.23 21.85
CA GLU A 216 -2.48 19.40 21.71
C GLU A 216 -2.88 17.92 21.65
N TYR A 217 -2.38 17.21 20.65
CA TYR A 217 -2.60 15.76 20.51
C TYR A 217 -1.32 14.95 20.45
N TRP A 218 -0.17 15.60 20.29
CA TRP A 218 1.12 14.95 20.35
C TRP A 218 2.21 15.95 20.74
N ASN A 219 3.21 15.47 21.49
CA ASN A 219 4.44 16.21 21.75
C ASN A 219 5.66 15.29 21.68
N SER A 220 6.79 15.89 21.33
CA SER A 220 8.07 15.21 21.20
C SER A 220 8.63 14.71 22.53
N GLY A 221 8.12 15.19 23.66
CA GLY A 221 8.75 14.97 24.96
C GLY A 221 10.05 15.79 25.12
N THR A 222 10.80 15.53 26.19
CA THR A 222 11.97 16.36 26.56
C THR A 222 13.17 16.09 25.67
N TRP A 223 13.96 17.13 25.39
CA TRP A 223 15.26 17.02 24.72
C TRP A 223 16.32 16.52 25.71
N ASP A 224 17.02 15.44 25.38
CA ASP A 224 18.04 14.83 26.26
C ASP A 224 19.50 15.21 25.89
N GLY A 225 19.69 16.05 24.87
CA GLY A 225 20.99 16.42 24.33
C GLY A 225 21.25 15.81 22.95
N ASP A 226 20.55 14.75 22.60
CA ASP A 226 20.68 14.01 21.34
C ASP A 226 19.34 13.96 20.59
N ARG A 227 18.26 13.68 21.30
CA ARG A 227 16.92 13.46 20.73
C ARG A 227 15.81 13.93 21.67
N PHE A 228 14.58 13.86 21.17
CA PHE A 228 13.39 14.02 21.98
C PHE A 228 12.87 12.65 22.47
N SER A 229 12.42 12.57 23.72
CA SER A 229 12.09 11.30 24.39
C SER A 229 11.00 10.47 23.72
N ASN A 230 10.03 11.10 23.04
CA ASN A 230 8.92 10.42 22.38
C ASN A 230 9.18 10.19 20.88
N VAL A 231 10.41 10.43 20.41
CA VAL A 231 10.82 10.19 19.01
C VAL A 231 11.56 8.84 18.93
N PRO A 232 11.07 7.85 18.15
CA PRO A 232 11.60 6.49 18.12
C PRO A 232 13.03 6.38 17.56
N TYR A 233 13.74 5.32 17.96
CA TYR A 233 15.19 5.08 17.77
C TYR A 233 15.65 4.80 16.31
N ASN A 234 14.76 4.92 15.32
CA ASN A 234 14.94 4.28 14.01
C ASN A 234 15.75 5.11 12.99
N ILE A 235 16.17 6.34 13.31
CA ILE A 235 17.02 7.13 12.40
C ILE A 235 18.48 6.99 12.87
N PRO A 236 19.36 6.35 12.08
CA PRO A 236 20.78 6.31 12.39
C PRO A 236 21.33 7.74 12.48
N ASN A 237 21.89 8.10 13.62
CA ASN A 237 22.42 9.44 13.94
C ASN A 237 23.60 9.89 13.03
N THR A 238 23.96 9.07 12.05
CA THR A 238 25.13 9.25 11.17
C THR A 238 24.83 10.03 9.89
N THR A 239 23.55 10.36 9.60
CA THR A 239 23.14 10.99 8.32
C THR A 239 22.58 12.41 8.47
N VAL A 240 22.07 12.76 9.66
CA VAL A 240 21.40 14.05 9.94
C VAL A 240 22.06 14.73 11.12
N ASN A 241 22.33 16.03 10.99
CA ASN A 241 22.77 16.88 12.08
C ASN A 241 21.57 17.65 12.62
N TYR A 242 21.26 17.46 13.91
CA TYR A 242 20.18 18.13 14.60
C TYR A 242 20.73 19.26 15.45
N THR A 243 20.07 20.42 15.41
CA THR A 243 20.40 21.57 16.25
C THR A 243 19.18 21.96 17.05
N TYR A 244 19.31 21.91 18.37
CA TYR A 244 18.31 22.40 19.30
C TYR A 244 18.92 23.51 20.15
N ILE A 245 18.25 24.67 20.17
CA ILE A 245 18.64 25.80 21.01
C ILE A 245 17.45 26.25 21.83
N ASN A 246 17.68 26.45 23.13
CA ASN A 246 16.75 27.12 24.03
C ASN A 246 17.55 28.08 24.91
N ASN A 247 17.56 29.37 24.55
CA ASN A 247 18.26 30.43 25.28
C ASN A 247 17.31 31.61 25.57
N ASP A 248 17.81 32.70 26.13
CA ASP A 248 16.97 33.86 26.50
C ASP A 248 16.33 34.58 25.30
N ASN A 249 16.87 34.41 24.09
CA ASN A 249 16.43 35.10 22.89
C ASN A 249 15.44 34.29 22.06
N GLU A 250 15.71 33.00 21.86
CA GLU A 250 14.94 32.13 20.99
C GLU A 250 14.93 30.68 21.47
N VAL A 251 13.89 29.96 21.06
CA VAL A 251 13.85 28.50 21.09
C VAL A 251 13.69 28.03 19.66
N TYR A 252 14.55 27.13 19.19
CA TYR A 252 14.37 26.56 17.86
C TYR A 252 14.92 25.14 17.73
N TYR A 253 14.34 24.44 16.77
CA TYR A 253 14.84 23.19 16.24
C TYR A 253 15.21 23.38 14.77
N ALA A 254 16.36 22.85 14.37
CA ALA A 254 16.86 22.83 13.00
C ALA A 254 17.47 21.46 12.67
N HIS A 255 17.44 21.08 11.39
CA HIS A 255 18.12 19.88 10.92
C HIS A 255 18.80 20.13 9.58
N THR A 256 19.95 19.49 9.37
CA THR A 256 20.68 19.47 8.09
C THR A 256 21.17 18.06 7.81
N PHE A 257 21.49 17.75 6.56
CA PHE A 257 22.04 16.45 6.18
C PHE A 257 23.55 16.57 5.97
N PHE A 258 24.31 15.54 6.38
CA PHE A 258 25.77 15.51 6.15
C PHE A 258 26.12 15.44 4.67
N SER A 259 25.31 14.74 3.88
CA SER A 259 25.46 14.66 2.43
C SER A 259 24.48 15.62 1.75
N PRO A 260 24.96 16.53 0.88
CA PRO A 260 24.10 17.43 0.11
C PRO A 260 23.29 16.71 -0.98
N LEU A 261 23.55 15.41 -1.21
CA LEU A 261 22.82 14.59 -2.18
C LEU A 261 21.48 14.06 -1.63
N VAL A 262 21.29 14.09 -0.31
CA VAL A 262 20.08 13.55 0.31
C VAL A 262 18.94 14.56 0.17
N THR A 263 17.95 14.23 -0.65
CA THR A 263 16.72 15.02 -0.78
C THR A 263 15.68 14.52 0.24
N SER A 264 15.38 15.34 1.24
CA SER A 264 14.44 14.99 2.32
C SER A 264 13.64 16.22 2.76
N ARG A 265 12.44 15.98 3.31
CA ARG A 265 11.54 17.01 3.85
C ARG A 265 10.63 16.48 4.94
N PHE A 266 10.27 17.34 5.89
CA PHE A 266 9.18 17.08 6.82
C PHE A 266 7.88 17.71 6.31
N VAL A 267 6.76 17.02 6.44
CA VAL A 267 5.43 17.54 6.07
C VAL A 267 4.41 17.17 7.14
N ILE A 268 3.58 18.14 7.52
CA ILE A 268 2.32 17.86 8.21
C ILE A 268 1.23 17.72 7.13
N ASP A 269 0.70 16.51 6.97
CA ASP A 269 -0.28 16.23 5.93
C ASP A 269 -1.72 16.61 6.34
N VAL A 270 -2.66 16.43 5.40
CA VAL A 270 -4.10 16.75 5.59
C VAL A 270 -4.78 15.89 6.66
N THR A 271 -4.16 14.77 7.04
CA THR A 271 -4.67 13.86 8.08
C THR A 271 -4.18 14.25 9.47
N GLY A 272 -3.23 15.19 9.57
CA GLY A 272 -2.63 15.62 10.83
C GLY A 272 -1.43 14.78 11.27
N VAL A 273 -0.88 13.95 10.38
CA VAL A 273 0.33 13.18 10.67
C VAL A 273 1.54 13.94 10.16
N MET A 274 2.53 14.16 11.04
CA MET A 274 3.83 14.68 10.66
C MET A 274 4.64 13.52 10.07
N LYS A 275 5.11 13.67 8.82
CA LYS A 275 5.90 12.67 8.10
C LYS A 275 7.23 13.25 7.65
N GLN A 276 8.30 12.47 7.76
CA GLN A 276 9.55 12.76 7.08
C GLN A 276 9.65 11.89 5.84
N PHE A 277 9.84 12.52 4.69
CA PHE A 277 10.04 11.87 3.41
C PHE A 277 11.50 11.99 2.97
N THR A 278 12.07 10.92 2.45
CA THR A 278 13.33 10.92 1.70
C THR A 278 13.07 10.47 0.28
N TRP A 279 13.60 11.22 -0.69
CA TRP A 279 13.49 10.87 -2.09
C TRP A 279 14.52 9.79 -2.44
N LEU A 280 14.05 8.71 -3.06
CA LEU A 280 14.91 7.62 -3.50
C LEU A 280 15.08 7.68 -5.01
N ASP A 281 16.24 8.15 -5.48
CA ASP A 281 16.54 8.28 -6.91
C ASP A 281 16.38 6.96 -7.67
N SER A 282 16.66 5.82 -7.03
CA SER A 282 16.53 4.48 -7.61
C SER A 282 15.10 4.09 -7.98
N SER A 283 14.10 4.65 -7.29
CA SER A 283 12.69 4.29 -7.46
C SER A 283 11.80 5.46 -7.84
N HIS A 284 12.38 6.67 -7.98
CA HIS A 284 11.69 7.92 -8.27
C HIS A 284 10.43 8.11 -7.41
N GLN A 285 10.52 7.86 -6.10
CA GLN A 285 9.41 8.01 -5.17
C GLN A 285 9.87 8.57 -3.81
N TRP A 286 8.93 9.21 -3.12
CA TRP A 286 9.10 9.65 -1.75
C TRP A 286 8.86 8.48 -0.80
N ASN A 287 9.88 8.11 -0.03
CA ASN A 287 9.77 7.09 1.01
C ASN A 287 9.58 7.73 2.39
N VAL A 288 8.64 7.22 3.19
CA VAL A 288 8.39 7.70 4.56
C VAL A 288 9.37 7.01 5.50
N ILE A 289 10.23 7.79 6.17
CA ILE A 289 11.23 7.25 7.12
C ILE A 289 10.88 7.56 8.59
N PHE A 290 9.97 8.50 8.81
CA PHE A 290 9.47 8.86 10.12
C PHE A 290 8.03 9.35 10.00
N LEU A 291 7.19 9.01 10.99
CA LEU A 291 5.86 9.56 11.12
C LEU A 291 5.42 9.63 12.59
N GLN A 292 4.70 10.69 12.95
CA GLN A 292 4.11 10.89 14.28
C GLN A 292 2.77 11.65 14.21
N PRO A 293 1.77 11.28 15.04
CA PRO A 293 1.69 10.05 15.84
C PRO A 293 1.71 8.78 14.98
N THR A 294 2.06 7.63 15.58
CA THR A 294 2.11 6.34 14.86
C THR A 294 0.75 5.68 14.71
N GLN A 295 -0.18 5.95 15.63
CA GLN A 295 -1.56 5.45 15.56
C GLN A 295 -2.47 6.56 15.03
N PRO A 296 -3.31 6.28 14.01
CA PRO A 296 -4.23 7.26 13.45
C PRO A 296 -5.17 7.90 14.50
N CYS A 297 -5.68 7.10 15.43
CA CYS A 297 -6.62 7.58 16.45
C CYS A 297 -5.98 8.53 17.48
N ASP A 298 -4.65 8.59 17.59
CA ASP A 298 -3.96 9.56 18.44
C ASP A 298 -4.02 10.98 17.86
N VAL A 299 -4.29 11.11 16.54
CA VAL A 299 -4.49 12.40 15.90
C VAL A 299 -5.87 12.94 16.25
N TYR A 300 -5.90 14.16 16.79
CA TYR A 300 -7.18 14.76 17.18
C TYR A 300 -8.08 14.98 15.97
N ALA A 301 -9.31 14.50 16.06
CA ALA A 301 -10.31 14.61 15.00
C ALA A 301 -9.90 13.93 13.67
N TYR A 302 -9.09 12.87 13.74
CA TYR A 302 -8.72 12.06 12.57
C TYR A 302 -9.94 11.63 11.72
N CYS A 303 -11.00 11.15 12.38
CA CYS A 303 -12.26 10.73 11.73
C CYS A 303 -13.25 11.87 11.42
N GLY A 304 -12.86 13.13 11.64
CA GLY A 304 -13.72 14.29 11.46
C GLY A 304 -14.92 14.35 12.43
N ALA A 305 -15.85 15.26 12.13
CA ALA A 305 -17.07 15.45 12.89
C ALA A 305 -18.00 14.23 12.83
N PHE A 306 -18.58 13.84 13.95
CA PHE A 306 -19.54 12.72 14.05
C PHE A 306 -19.01 11.38 13.52
N GLY A 307 -17.68 11.21 13.51
CA GLY A 307 -16.98 9.97 13.22
C GLY A 307 -16.41 9.34 14.49
N THR A 308 -16.38 8.02 14.52
CA THR A 308 -15.76 7.20 15.58
C THR A 308 -14.47 6.59 15.05
N CYS A 309 -13.38 6.74 15.81
CA CYS A 309 -12.11 6.08 15.54
C CYS A 309 -12.00 4.74 16.28
N ASN A 310 -11.64 3.68 15.58
CA ASN A 310 -11.37 2.37 16.14
C ASN A 310 -10.12 1.76 15.46
N PRO A 311 -8.97 1.69 16.16
CA PRO A 311 -7.71 1.24 15.55
C PRO A 311 -7.68 -0.26 15.25
N ILE A 312 -8.60 -1.06 15.82
CA ILE A 312 -8.66 -2.53 15.67
C ILE A 312 -9.60 -2.95 14.52
N SER A 313 -10.50 -2.05 14.11
CA SER A 313 -11.48 -2.29 13.06
C SER A 313 -10.84 -2.33 11.67
N SER A 314 -11.47 -3.04 10.72
CA SER A 314 -11.06 -3.04 9.31
C SER A 314 -11.17 -1.67 8.64
N SER A 315 -12.07 -0.81 9.14
CA SER A 315 -12.14 0.62 8.80
C SER A 315 -11.84 1.41 10.07
N VAL A 316 -10.76 2.20 10.04
CA VAL A 316 -10.32 3.00 11.19
C VAL A 316 -11.40 3.98 11.63
N CYS A 317 -12.12 4.57 10.67
CA CYS A 317 -13.20 5.49 10.93
C CYS A 317 -14.55 4.93 10.51
N SER A 318 -15.59 5.27 11.28
CA SER A 318 -16.99 4.96 10.96
C SER A 318 -17.88 6.14 11.36
N CYS A 319 -18.94 6.41 10.60
CA CYS A 319 -19.92 7.41 10.99
C CYS A 319 -20.78 6.91 12.16
N PHE A 320 -21.24 7.84 13.00
CA PHE A 320 -22.23 7.52 14.03
C PHE A 320 -23.49 6.91 13.40
N PRO A 321 -24.24 6.06 14.13
CA PRO A 321 -25.54 5.58 13.66
C PRO A 321 -26.47 6.74 13.28
N GLY A 322 -27.09 6.69 12.09
CA GLY A 322 -27.93 7.79 11.55
C GLY A 322 -27.14 8.92 10.87
N PHE A 323 -25.84 8.73 10.63
CA PHE A 323 -24.97 9.65 9.91
C PHE A 323 -24.31 8.97 8.71
N VAL A 324 -24.00 9.76 7.69
CA VAL A 324 -23.34 9.36 6.45
C VAL A 324 -22.11 10.24 6.20
N PRO A 325 -21.11 9.78 5.43
CA PRO A 325 -19.95 10.60 5.09
C PRO A 325 -20.36 11.92 4.43
N ARG A 326 -19.65 13.01 4.74
CA ARG A 326 -19.90 14.31 4.09
C ARG A 326 -19.54 14.27 2.60
N LEU A 327 -18.48 13.54 2.27
CA LEU A 327 -17.97 13.32 0.92
C LEU A 327 -17.59 11.84 0.77
N ASP A 328 -18.38 11.09 0.00
CA ASP A 328 -18.16 9.65 -0.20
C ASP A 328 -16.83 9.34 -0.90
N THR A 329 -16.36 10.22 -1.79
CA THR A 329 -15.09 10.07 -2.51
C THR A 329 -13.90 10.00 -1.56
N ASP A 330 -13.84 10.96 -0.63
CA ASP A 330 -12.78 11.10 0.38
C ASP A 330 -12.86 9.96 1.38
N TRP A 331 -14.08 9.61 1.80
CA TRP A 331 -14.30 8.51 2.74
C TRP A 331 -13.84 7.17 2.20
N HIS A 332 -14.11 6.90 0.92
CA HIS A 332 -13.57 5.71 0.28
C HIS A 332 -12.04 5.80 0.19
N LEU A 333 -11.44 7.01 0.08
CA LEU A 333 -10.01 7.30 -0.06
C LEU A 333 -9.23 7.16 1.26
N ASP A 334 -9.88 6.68 2.32
CA ASP A 334 -9.39 6.69 3.69
C ASP A 334 -8.99 8.11 4.17
N ILE A 335 -9.66 9.13 3.62
CA ILE A 335 -9.53 10.55 4.03
C ILE A 335 -10.80 10.92 4.81
N PHE A 336 -10.69 10.94 6.13
CA PHE A 336 -11.85 11.10 7.01
C PHE A 336 -12.01 12.50 7.61
N SER A 337 -11.11 13.44 7.28
CA SER A 337 -11.04 14.77 7.91
C SER A 337 -12.32 15.61 7.76
N GLN A 338 -13.12 15.36 6.72
CA GLN A 338 -14.42 16.02 6.48
C GLN A 338 -15.55 15.50 7.39
N GLY A 339 -15.37 14.33 7.99
CA GLY A 339 -16.33 13.70 8.90
C GLY A 339 -17.64 13.28 8.23
N CYS A 340 -18.67 13.21 9.05
CA CYS A 340 -19.99 12.74 8.72
C CYS A 340 -21.05 13.84 8.94
N VAL A 341 -22.19 13.66 8.31
CA VAL A 341 -23.37 14.52 8.44
C VAL A 341 -24.60 13.66 8.73
N ARG A 342 -25.60 14.25 9.37
CA ARG A 342 -26.85 13.54 9.69
C ARG A 342 -27.54 13.14 8.39
N GLU A 343 -28.02 11.91 8.33
CA GLU A 343 -28.84 11.44 7.21
C GLU A 343 -30.24 12.09 7.25
N THR A 344 -30.82 12.19 8.45
CA THR A 344 -32.13 12.80 8.68
C THR A 344 -32.03 14.04 9.58
N ASN A 345 -32.75 15.11 9.20
CA ASN A 345 -32.85 16.32 10.01
C ASN A 345 -33.66 16.10 11.30
N LEU A 346 -33.21 16.74 12.39
CA LEU A 346 -33.91 16.71 13.68
C LEU A 346 -35.21 17.53 13.62
N SER A 347 -36.24 17.04 14.30
CA SER A 347 -37.55 17.69 14.37
C SER A 347 -37.68 18.69 15.52
N CYS A 348 -36.78 18.62 16.51
CA CYS A 348 -36.84 19.36 17.77
C CYS A 348 -38.25 19.55 18.35
N GLY A 349 -39.06 18.48 18.37
CA GLY A 349 -40.38 18.55 18.98
C GLY A 349 -41.36 19.50 18.29
N ASN A 350 -41.17 19.81 17.00
CA ASN A 350 -42.17 20.51 16.20
C ASN A 350 -43.49 19.73 16.29
N SER A 351 -44.55 20.38 16.76
CA SER A 351 -45.83 19.73 17.11
C SER A 351 -46.57 19.12 15.91
N SER A 352 -46.08 19.37 14.70
CA SER A 352 -46.55 18.84 13.42
C SER A 352 -45.75 17.62 12.92
N ALA A 353 -44.63 17.26 13.55
CA ALA A 353 -43.86 16.06 13.20
C ALA A 353 -44.51 14.79 13.82
N PRO A 354 -44.64 13.68 13.06
CA PRO A 354 -45.37 12.50 13.50
C PRO A 354 -44.70 11.77 14.67
N PHE A 355 -43.39 11.95 14.88
CA PHE A 355 -42.63 11.31 15.95
C PHE A 355 -41.55 12.27 16.48
N ARG A 356 -41.25 12.18 17.79
CA ARG A 356 -40.24 13.02 18.47
C ARG A 356 -38.85 12.41 18.35
N ASP A 357 -37.83 13.27 18.24
CA ASP A 357 -36.41 12.87 18.26
C ASP A 357 -36.11 11.97 19.48
N ARG A 358 -35.13 11.08 19.33
CA ARG A 358 -34.76 10.09 20.36
C ARG A 358 -33.24 10.05 20.53
N PHE A 359 -32.76 9.37 21.56
CA PHE A 359 -31.33 9.23 21.82
C PHE A 359 -30.84 7.81 21.54
N TRP A 360 -29.74 7.72 20.79
CA TRP A 360 -29.01 6.49 20.55
C TRP A 360 -27.84 6.38 21.50
N MET A 361 -27.70 5.26 22.19
CA MET A 361 -26.62 5.02 23.15
C MET A 361 -25.41 4.40 22.43
N MET A 362 -24.26 5.06 22.54
CA MET A 362 -22.95 4.50 22.22
C MET A 362 -22.23 4.16 23.51
N SER A 363 -21.78 2.91 23.64
CA SER A 363 -21.10 2.40 24.83
C SER A 363 -19.59 2.28 24.62
N ASP A 364 -18.86 2.36 25.72
CA ASP A 364 -17.40 2.19 25.78
C ASP A 364 -16.66 3.19 24.88
N VAL A 365 -17.09 4.45 24.88
CA VAL A 365 -16.48 5.51 24.07
C VAL A 365 -15.72 6.52 24.93
N THR A 366 -14.72 7.18 24.34
CA THR A 366 -14.17 8.42 24.90
C THR A 366 -15.17 9.55 24.72
N LEU A 367 -15.40 10.35 25.78
CA LEU A 367 -16.30 11.49 25.68
C LEU A 367 -15.63 12.65 24.93
N PRO A 368 -16.31 13.27 23.94
CA PRO A 368 -15.79 14.44 23.25
C PRO A 368 -15.51 15.61 24.20
N LYS A 369 -14.51 16.44 23.89
CA LYS A 369 -14.24 17.67 24.65
C LYS A 369 -15.34 18.74 24.42
N HIS A 370 -15.19 19.88 25.11
CA HIS A 370 -16.06 21.06 24.97
C HIS A 370 -17.56 20.82 25.29
N TYR A 371 -17.83 19.99 26.28
CA TYR A 371 -19.17 19.83 26.84
C TYR A 371 -19.57 21.02 27.71
N HIS A 372 -20.88 21.18 27.90
CA HIS A 372 -21.46 22.04 28.91
C HIS A 372 -21.98 21.20 30.06
N THR A 373 -21.53 21.51 31.28
CA THR A 373 -22.05 20.93 32.50
C THR A 373 -23.40 21.51 32.85
N VAL A 374 -24.36 20.64 33.16
CA VAL A 374 -25.69 21.00 33.65
C VAL A 374 -25.92 20.33 35.00
N LYS A 375 -26.44 21.08 35.98
CA LYS A 375 -26.91 20.51 37.25
C LYS A 375 -28.23 19.79 37.03
N ALA A 376 -28.16 18.51 36.71
CA ALA A 376 -29.31 17.65 36.50
C ALA A 376 -28.99 16.23 36.99
N THR A 377 -29.99 15.55 37.56
CA THR A 377 -29.86 14.12 37.88
C THR A 377 -29.74 13.28 36.61
N ARG A 378 -29.31 12.01 36.72
CA ARG A 378 -29.21 11.08 35.59
C ARG A 378 -30.48 11.02 34.74
N ALA A 379 -31.66 11.04 35.38
CA ALA A 379 -32.95 10.99 34.70
C ALA A 379 -33.34 12.35 34.04
N GLU A 380 -32.87 13.46 34.60
CA GLU A 380 -33.16 14.81 34.08
C GLU A 380 -32.22 15.22 32.94
N CYS A 381 -31.05 14.59 32.84
CA CYS A 381 -30.03 14.92 31.83
C CYS A 381 -30.56 14.75 30.40
N GLU A 382 -31.26 13.63 30.16
CA GLU A 382 -31.93 13.37 28.87
C GLU A 382 -32.98 14.44 28.56
N SER A 383 -33.88 14.75 29.50
CA SER A 383 -34.92 15.76 29.34
C SER A 383 -34.35 17.15 29.07
N THR A 384 -33.20 17.47 29.67
CA THR A 384 -32.54 18.77 29.50
C THR A 384 -31.97 18.91 28.09
N CYS A 385 -31.25 17.90 27.61
CA CYS A 385 -30.77 17.87 26.22
C CYS A 385 -31.93 17.80 25.21
N PHE A 386 -33.00 17.07 25.54
CA PHE A 386 -34.18 16.97 24.68
C PHE A 386 -34.83 18.33 24.43
N LYS A 387 -35.05 19.13 25.49
CA LYS A 387 -35.68 20.47 25.44
C LYS A 387 -34.81 21.50 24.70
N ASN A 388 -33.50 21.33 24.69
CA ASN A 388 -32.60 22.21 23.96
C ASN A 388 -32.46 21.75 22.51
N CYS A 389 -33.00 22.53 21.55
CA CYS A 389 -32.93 22.19 20.13
C CYS A 389 -31.51 22.11 19.58
N SER A 390 -30.59 22.88 20.15
CA SER A 390 -29.20 22.86 19.73
C SER A 390 -28.43 21.69 20.32
N CYS A 391 -29.00 20.94 21.28
CA CYS A 391 -28.29 19.82 21.89
C CYS A 391 -28.13 18.65 20.90
N THR A 392 -26.90 18.22 20.69
CA THR A 392 -26.53 17.14 19.78
C THR A 392 -26.35 15.81 20.49
N ALA A 393 -25.86 15.82 21.74
CA ALA A 393 -25.68 14.64 22.57
C ALA A 393 -25.60 14.99 24.06
N TYR A 394 -25.74 13.98 24.92
CA TYR A 394 -25.46 14.09 26.35
C TYR A 394 -24.77 12.83 26.90
N ALA A 395 -24.15 12.97 28.07
CA ALA A 395 -23.58 11.88 28.86
C ALA A 395 -23.75 12.19 30.35
N TYR A 396 -23.66 11.17 31.20
CA TYR A 396 -23.69 11.33 32.65
C TYR A 396 -22.46 10.62 33.24
N ASP A 397 -21.58 11.37 33.90
CA ASP A 397 -20.30 10.86 34.39
C ASP A 397 -20.37 10.25 35.81
N GLY A 398 -21.55 10.29 36.43
CA GLY A 398 -21.80 9.84 37.81
C GLY A 398 -22.19 11.00 38.73
N VAL A 399 -21.68 12.21 38.45
CA VAL A 399 -21.85 13.40 39.29
C VAL A 399 -22.60 14.49 38.54
N GLU A 400 -22.25 14.72 37.29
CA GLU A 400 -22.77 15.83 36.49
C GLU A 400 -23.34 15.36 35.14
N CYS A 401 -24.28 16.14 34.62
CA CYS A 401 -24.82 15.97 33.27
C CYS A 401 -23.97 16.76 32.28
N LEU A 402 -23.41 16.07 31.28
CA LEU A 402 -22.59 16.65 30.23
C LEU A 402 -23.43 16.75 28.95
N THR A 403 -23.48 17.93 28.33
CA THR A 403 -24.27 18.16 27.11
C THR A 403 -23.42 18.81 26.03
N TRP A 404 -23.65 18.46 24.77
CA TRP A 404 -22.98 19.05 23.61
C TRP A 404 -23.98 19.75 22.72
N THR A 405 -23.58 20.91 22.16
CA THR A 405 -24.41 21.71 21.25
C THR A 405 -23.79 21.89 19.87
N LYS A 406 -22.54 21.44 19.71
CA LYS A 406 -21.76 21.55 18.47
C LYS A 406 -21.50 20.16 17.89
N GLU A 407 -20.78 20.15 16.77
CA GLU A 407 -20.22 18.93 16.20
C GLU A 407 -19.36 18.18 17.24
N LEU A 408 -19.51 16.86 17.26
CA LEU A 408 -18.74 15.99 18.14
C LEU A 408 -17.48 15.54 17.41
N LEU A 409 -16.33 15.72 18.05
CA LEU A 409 -15.02 15.42 17.47
C LEU A 409 -14.24 14.48 18.38
N ASN A 410 -13.30 13.75 17.78
CA ASN A 410 -12.31 12.93 18.46
C ASN A 410 -12.90 11.83 19.37
N LEU A 411 -14.02 11.25 18.96
CA LEU A 411 -14.63 10.12 19.66
C LEU A 411 -13.91 8.83 19.25
N GLN A 412 -13.50 8.03 20.23
CA GLN A 412 -12.83 6.75 20.01
C GLN A 412 -13.66 5.62 20.63
N GLN A 413 -13.75 4.49 19.92
CA GLN A 413 -14.30 3.25 20.45
C GLN A 413 -13.22 2.53 21.25
N LEU A 414 -13.51 2.27 22.52
CA LEU A 414 -12.63 1.53 23.42
C LEU A 414 -13.08 0.08 23.56
N SER A 415 -12.18 -0.78 24.04
CA SER A 415 -12.51 -2.14 24.46
C SER A 415 -13.38 -2.12 25.72
N GLN A 416 -14.23 -3.13 25.89
CA GLN A 416 -15.15 -3.24 27.04
C GLN A 416 -14.45 -3.18 28.41
N ASP A 417 -13.19 -3.60 28.48
CA ASP A 417 -12.41 -3.61 29.73
C ASP A 417 -11.65 -2.29 30.00
N ASP A 418 -11.72 -1.29 29.11
CA ASP A 418 -11.04 -0.01 29.32
C ASP A 418 -11.85 0.85 30.30
N GLN A 419 -11.25 1.14 31.46
CA GLN A 419 -11.87 1.93 32.53
C GLN A 419 -12.22 3.37 32.10
N ARG A 420 -11.71 3.85 30.96
CA ARG A 420 -12.06 5.16 30.37
C ARG A 420 -13.37 5.13 29.59
N GLY A 421 -13.92 3.95 29.29
CA GLY A 421 -15.18 3.78 28.56
C GLY A 421 -16.35 4.47 29.25
N ARG A 422 -17.11 5.27 28.51
CA ARG A 422 -18.34 5.94 28.98
C ARG A 422 -19.46 5.76 27.97
N ASN A 423 -20.69 5.99 28.44
CA ASN A 423 -21.88 5.99 27.58
C ASN A 423 -22.17 7.41 27.08
N LEU A 424 -22.28 7.57 25.77
CA LEU A 424 -22.70 8.79 25.09
C LEU A 424 -24.06 8.58 24.43
N PHE A 425 -24.97 9.52 24.60
CA PHE A 425 -26.33 9.48 24.05
C PHE A 425 -26.48 10.54 22.97
N ILE A 426 -26.55 10.11 21.70
CA ILE A 426 -26.62 11.00 20.53
C ILE A 426 -28.08 11.21 20.14
N LYS A 427 -28.49 12.47 19.97
CA LYS A 427 -29.83 12.82 19.51
C LYS A 427 -29.97 12.44 18.03
N LEU A 428 -31.00 11.69 17.65
CA LEU A 428 -31.30 11.24 16.29
C LEU A 428 -32.79 11.46 15.95
N ALA A 429 -33.13 11.50 14.67
CA ALA A 429 -34.52 11.60 14.25
C ALA A 429 -35.25 10.29 14.58
N ALA A 430 -36.54 10.37 14.87
CA ALA A 430 -37.33 9.19 15.23
C ALA A 430 -37.37 8.11 14.14
N SER A 431 -37.32 8.54 12.88
CA SER A 431 -37.30 7.68 11.69
C SER A 431 -36.05 6.82 11.59
N ASP A 432 -34.95 7.24 12.23
CA ASP A 432 -33.67 6.53 12.20
C ASP A 432 -33.68 5.31 13.15
N PHE A 433 -34.71 5.20 14.01
CA PHE A 433 -34.91 4.04 14.87
C PHE A 433 -35.81 3.01 14.18
N PRO A 434 -35.49 1.71 14.29
CA PRO A 434 -36.42 0.66 13.88
C PRO A 434 -37.74 0.80 14.65
N SER A 435 -38.87 0.99 13.94
CA SER A 435 -40.16 1.15 14.60
C SER A 435 -40.66 -0.17 15.22
N ASP A 436 -41.07 -0.17 16.49
CA ASP A 436 -41.79 -1.31 17.11
C ASP A 436 -43.12 -1.64 16.40
N GLN A 437 -43.65 -0.70 15.61
CA GLN A 437 -44.85 -0.91 14.79
C GLN A 437 -44.62 -1.84 13.57
N ALA A 438 -43.36 -2.13 13.21
CA ALA A 438 -43.03 -3.11 12.17
C ALA A 438 -43.27 -4.56 12.63
N LEU A 439 -43.37 -4.81 13.94
CA LEU A 439 -43.72 -6.12 14.52
C LEU A 439 -45.23 -6.30 14.71
N ASN A 440 -45.98 -5.26 15.07
CA ASN A 440 -47.40 -5.39 15.45
C ASN A 440 -48.43 -5.13 14.32
N ARG A 441 -48.05 -4.50 13.20
CA ARG A 441 -48.95 -4.40 12.02
C ARG A 441 -49.17 -5.75 11.31
N LYS A 442 -48.39 -6.78 11.66
CA LYS A 442 -48.47 -8.14 11.10
C LYS A 442 -49.58 -9.02 11.68
N GLN A 443 -50.19 -8.69 12.81
CA GLN A 443 -51.14 -9.62 13.48
C GLN A 443 -52.63 -9.38 13.16
N SER A 444 -53.04 -8.15 12.83
CA SER A 444 -54.47 -7.83 12.59
C SER A 444 -54.89 -7.89 11.12
N THR A 445 -53.99 -7.60 10.16
CA THR A 445 -54.30 -7.72 8.71
C THR A 445 -54.16 -9.14 8.15
N ALA A 446 -53.70 -10.10 8.97
CA ALA A 446 -53.45 -11.48 8.57
C ALA A 446 -54.73 -12.28 8.29
N ARG A 447 -55.84 -12.01 8.99
CA ARG A 447 -57.06 -12.84 8.81
C ARG A 447 -57.86 -12.52 7.55
N LEU A 448 -57.81 -11.28 7.03
CA LEU A 448 -58.52 -10.91 5.79
C LEU A 448 -57.64 -11.06 4.53
N LYS A 449 -56.30 -10.95 4.67
CA LYS A 449 -55.37 -11.17 3.57
C LYS A 449 -55.14 -12.65 3.25
N VAL A 450 -55.25 -13.57 4.22
CA VAL A 450 -55.07 -15.02 3.98
C VAL A 450 -56.10 -15.57 2.99
N THR A 451 -57.34 -15.11 3.01
CA THR A 451 -58.39 -15.59 2.09
C THR A 451 -58.17 -15.14 0.64
N ILE A 452 -57.69 -13.91 0.44
CA ILE A 452 -57.39 -13.37 -0.90
C ILE A 452 -56.04 -13.89 -1.40
N ILE A 453 -55.06 -14.08 -0.51
CA ILE A 453 -53.76 -14.68 -0.82
C ILE A 453 -53.91 -16.16 -1.19
N LEU A 454 -54.80 -16.95 -0.59
CA LEU A 454 -54.98 -18.36 -0.99
C LEU A 454 -55.57 -18.49 -2.41
N ALA A 455 -56.53 -17.64 -2.78
CA ALA A 455 -57.12 -17.64 -4.12
C ALA A 455 -56.14 -17.15 -5.20
N THR A 456 -55.37 -16.09 -4.91
CA THR A 456 -54.37 -15.55 -5.83
C THR A 456 -53.09 -16.39 -5.87
N ALA A 457 -52.68 -17.00 -4.74
CA ALA A 457 -51.59 -17.96 -4.67
C ALA A 457 -51.91 -19.22 -5.48
N PHE A 458 -53.14 -19.73 -5.48
CA PHE A 458 -53.49 -20.90 -6.28
C PHE A 458 -53.35 -20.62 -7.80
N VAL A 459 -53.82 -19.46 -8.26
CA VAL A 459 -53.70 -19.05 -9.67
C VAL A 459 -52.24 -18.73 -10.05
N THR A 460 -51.50 -18.04 -9.17
CA THR A 460 -50.10 -17.72 -9.42
C THR A 460 -49.18 -18.93 -9.28
N ILE A 461 -49.49 -19.91 -8.43
CA ILE A 461 -48.78 -21.19 -8.35
C ILE A 461 -49.08 -22.03 -9.59
N LEU A 462 -50.31 -22.04 -10.11
CA LEU A 462 -50.61 -22.70 -11.39
C LEU A 462 -49.84 -22.07 -12.55
N LEU A 463 -49.84 -20.74 -12.65
CA LEU A 463 -49.07 -20.01 -13.67
C LEU A 463 -47.56 -20.14 -13.46
N ALA A 464 -47.08 -20.16 -12.21
CA ALA A 464 -45.68 -20.38 -11.87
C ALA A 464 -45.26 -21.83 -12.06
N CYS A 465 -46.14 -22.83 -11.93
CA CYS A 465 -45.86 -24.22 -12.24
C CYS A 465 -45.83 -24.46 -13.75
N CYS A 466 -46.70 -23.81 -14.53
CA CYS A 466 -46.63 -23.79 -16.00
C CYS A 466 -45.38 -23.04 -16.50
N ALA A 467 -45.06 -21.89 -15.89
CA ALA A 467 -43.84 -21.15 -16.19
C ALA A 467 -42.60 -21.91 -15.71
N PHE A 468 -42.63 -22.57 -14.55
CA PHE A 468 -41.51 -23.35 -14.01
C PHE A 468 -41.33 -24.64 -14.79
N THR A 469 -42.36 -25.33 -15.27
CA THR A 469 -42.20 -26.47 -16.18
C THR A 469 -41.63 -26.03 -17.53
N TYR A 470 -42.09 -24.90 -18.08
CA TYR A 470 -41.50 -24.28 -19.27
C TYR A 470 -40.04 -23.84 -19.04
N PHE A 471 -39.76 -23.21 -17.89
CA PHE A 471 -38.43 -22.70 -17.51
C PHE A 471 -37.51 -23.81 -17.03
N TYR A 472 -38.02 -24.96 -16.55
CA TYR A 472 -37.29 -26.16 -16.16
C TYR A 472 -36.95 -26.98 -17.40
N CYS A 473 -37.86 -27.08 -18.39
CA CYS A 473 -37.54 -27.59 -19.73
C CYS A 473 -36.50 -26.69 -20.44
N ARG A 474 -36.60 -25.36 -20.33
CA ARG A 474 -35.57 -24.42 -20.82
C ARG A 474 -34.28 -24.45 -19.99
N ARG A 475 -34.33 -24.59 -18.66
CA ARG A 475 -33.15 -24.70 -17.78
C ARG A 475 -32.44 -26.03 -17.93
N ARG A 476 -33.15 -27.12 -18.25
CA ARG A 476 -32.50 -28.40 -18.57
C ARG A 476 -31.73 -28.32 -19.90
N MET A 477 -32.16 -27.45 -20.84
CA MET A 477 -31.35 -27.06 -22.00
C MET A 477 -30.26 -26.01 -21.67
N ALA A 478 -30.47 -25.10 -20.70
CA ALA A 478 -29.53 -24.03 -20.33
C ALA A 478 -28.47 -24.41 -19.27
N ASN A 479 -28.65 -25.50 -18.52
CA ASN A 479 -27.62 -26.05 -17.62
C ASN A 479 -26.51 -26.79 -18.37
N ARG A 480 -26.67 -27.03 -19.68
CA ARG A 480 -25.54 -27.32 -20.59
C ARG A 480 -24.77 -26.06 -21.02
N LYS A 481 -25.28 -24.86 -20.72
CA LYS A 481 -24.68 -23.55 -21.09
C LYS A 481 -23.88 -22.89 -19.94
N GLY A 482 -24.20 -23.16 -18.68
CA GLY A 482 -23.43 -22.62 -17.53
C GLY A 482 -22.00 -23.17 -17.42
N GLN A 483 -21.78 -24.40 -17.88
CA GLN A 483 -20.44 -25.01 -17.99
C GLN A 483 -19.67 -24.53 -19.23
N ARG A 484 -20.38 -23.95 -20.23
CA ARG A 484 -19.77 -23.30 -21.41
C ARG A 484 -19.24 -21.91 -21.10
N ASN A 485 -19.91 -21.11 -20.25
CA ASN A 485 -19.51 -19.72 -20.00
C ASN A 485 -18.16 -19.54 -19.26
N LEU A 486 -17.75 -20.46 -18.37
CA LEU A 486 -16.41 -20.42 -17.74
C LEU A 486 -15.32 -20.89 -18.73
N LEU A 487 -15.63 -21.88 -19.56
CA LEU A 487 -14.74 -22.35 -20.62
C LEU A 487 -14.58 -21.29 -21.73
N ASP A 488 -15.64 -20.55 -22.05
CA ASP A 488 -15.63 -19.41 -22.98
C ASP A 488 -14.88 -18.22 -22.37
N HIS A 489 -14.96 -18.00 -21.04
CA HIS A 489 -14.13 -16.99 -20.37
C HIS A 489 -12.63 -17.35 -20.36
N LEU A 490 -12.30 -18.63 -20.13
CA LEU A 490 -10.92 -19.15 -20.21
C LEU A 490 -10.38 -19.10 -21.66
N LYS A 491 -11.25 -19.29 -22.67
CA LYS A 491 -10.92 -19.10 -24.09
C LYS A 491 -10.78 -17.62 -24.50
N SER A 492 -11.55 -16.71 -23.90
CA SER A 492 -11.53 -15.27 -24.23
C SER A 492 -10.27 -14.51 -23.78
N ARG A 493 -9.47 -15.07 -22.85
CA ARG A 493 -8.16 -14.51 -22.44
C ARG A 493 -7.00 -14.93 -23.34
N VAL A 494 -7.26 -15.73 -24.38
CA VAL A 494 -6.30 -16.03 -25.44
C VAL A 494 -6.50 -15.02 -26.56
N ASN A 495 -5.45 -14.30 -26.92
CA ASN A 495 -5.50 -13.26 -27.95
C ASN A 495 -5.73 -13.92 -29.33
N PRO A 496 -6.68 -13.47 -30.18
CA PRO A 496 -6.97 -14.12 -31.47
C PRO A 496 -5.79 -14.16 -32.44
N ASN A 497 -4.77 -13.33 -32.23
CA ASN A 497 -3.57 -13.28 -33.08
C ASN A 497 -2.61 -14.47 -32.89
N ASP A 498 -2.84 -15.33 -31.88
CA ASP A 498 -2.10 -16.59 -31.67
C ASP A 498 -2.61 -17.76 -32.56
N LEU A 499 -3.59 -17.52 -33.45
CA LEU A 499 -4.22 -18.55 -34.30
C LEU A 499 -3.86 -18.42 -35.80
N THR A 500 -2.64 -18.01 -36.14
CA THR A 500 -2.22 -17.95 -37.56
C THR A 500 -1.52 -19.20 -38.09
N ASN A 501 -1.47 -20.31 -37.34
CA ASN A 501 -1.03 -21.60 -37.87
C ASN A 501 -2.15 -22.64 -37.72
N GLU A 502 -2.75 -23.01 -38.85
CA GLU A 502 -3.97 -23.82 -38.99
C GLU A 502 -3.82 -25.33 -38.63
N ASP A 503 -2.85 -25.75 -37.80
CA ASP A 503 -2.52 -27.19 -37.66
C ASP A 503 -2.39 -27.72 -36.20
N ASP A 504 -3.05 -27.16 -35.19
CA ASP A 504 -2.99 -27.72 -33.82
C ASP A 504 -4.37 -27.85 -33.14
N ASP A 505 -5.18 -28.80 -33.63
CA ASP A 505 -6.42 -29.31 -33.03
C ASP A 505 -6.17 -30.18 -31.77
N ASN A 506 -5.23 -29.76 -30.92
CA ASN A 506 -4.95 -30.37 -29.61
C ASN A 506 -5.19 -29.35 -28.48
N THR A 507 -6.37 -28.74 -28.46
CA THR A 507 -6.79 -27.85 -27.38
C THR A 507 -6.99 -28.63 -26.07
N LEU A 508 -5.93 -28.75 -25.26
CA LEU A 508 -5.88 -28.95 -23.80
C LEU A 508 -7.14 -29.58 -23.15
N ASP A 509 -7.22 -30.92 -23.16
CA ASP A 509 -8.30 -31.68 -22.49
C ASP A 509 -8.03 -31.81 -20.97
N VAL A 510 -8.08 -30.70 -20.24
CA VAL A 510 -7.98 -30.73 -18.77
C VAL A 510 -9.32 -31.18 -18.19
N ARG A 511 -9.33 -32.38 -17.59
CA ARG A 511 -10.55 -33.01 -17.07
C ARG A 511 -11.14 -32.24 -15.89
N CYS A 512 -12.42 -31.89 -15.98
CA CYS A 512 -13.20 -31.35 -14.87
C CYS A 512 -13.82 -32.49 -14.05
N PHE A 513 -13.53 -32.54 -12.74
CA PHE A 513 -14.05 -33.54 -11.82
C PHE A 513 -15.27 -33.01 -11.05
N SER A 514 -16.21 -33.90 -10.73
CA SER A 514 -17.35 -33.53 -9.87
C SER A 514 -16.89 -33.33 -8.43
N PHE A 515 -17.50 -32.37 -7.73
CA PHE A 515 -17.19 -32.11 -6.32
C PHE A 515 -17.52 -33.32 -5.44
N GLU A 516 -18.58 -34.06 -5.77
CA GLU A 516 -18.98 -35.29 -5.09
C GLU A 516 -17.91 -36.38 -5.20
N SER A 517 -17.29 -36.53 -6.39
CA SER A 517 -16.18 -37.46 -6.57
C SER A 517 -14.96 -37.07 -5.74
N ILE A 518 -14.71 -35.76 -5.56
CA ILE A 518 -13.59 -35.26 -4.76
C ILE A 518 -13.87 -35.47 -3.28
N LEU A 519 -15.07 -35.14 -2.80
CA LEU A 519 -15.48 -35.39 -1.42
C LEU A 519 -15.35 -36.87 -1.05
N ALA A 520 -15.78 -37.77 -1.94
CA ALA A 520 -15.61 -39.20 -1.71
C ALA A 520 -14.13 -39.60 -1.71
N ALA A 521 -13.31 -39.02 -2.59
CA ALA A 521 -11.89 -39.35 -2.68
C ALA A 521 -11.07 -38.84 -1.49
N THR A 522 -11.43 -37.71 -0.89
CA THR A 522 -10.69 -37.08 0.23
C THR A 522 -11.26 -37.40 1.61
N ASP A 523 -12.27 -38.28 1.69
CA ASP A 523 -13.04 -38.53 2.91
C ASP A 523 -13.56 -37.22 3.53
N GLN A 524 -14.32 -36.47 2.72
CA GLN A 524 -14.90 -35.17 3.09
C GLN A 524 -13.87 -34.12 3.53
N PHE A 525 -12.66 -34.14 2.94
CA PHE A 525 -11.53 -33.29 3.36
C PHE A 525 -11.13 -33.51 4.82
N SER A 526 -11.12 -34.78 5.27
CA SER A 526 -10.67 -35.16 6.60
C SER A 526 -9.26 -34.63 6.90
N GLU A 527 -9.06 -34.11 8.11
CA GLU A 527 -7.75 -33.65 8.59
C GLU A 527 -6.71 -34.78 8.59
N ALA A 528 -7.14 -36.05 8.72
CA ALA A 528 -6.25 -37.20 8.61
C ALA A 528 -5.61 -37.36 7.22
N ASN A 529 -6.25 -36.80 6.18
CA ASN A 529 -5.75 -36.78 4.82
C ASN A 529 -5.00 -35.48 4.48
N MET A 530 -4.82 -34.54 5.41
CA MET A 530 -4.13 -33.29 5.12
C MET A 530 -2.63 -33.53 4.92
N LEU A 531 -2.12 -33.19 3.73
CA LEU A 531 -0.71 -33.29 3.37
C LEU A 531 0.07 -32.06 3.83
N GLY A 532 -0.58 -30.90 3.86
CA GLY A 532 0.01 -29.65 4.31
C GLY A 532 -0.93 -28.46 4.12
N ARG A 533 -0.60 -27.33 4.76
CA ARG A 533 -1.35 -26.07 4.65
C ARG A 533 -0.38 -24.92 4.38
N GLY A 534 -0.44 -24.35 3.18
CA GLY A 534 0.35 -23.19 2.77
C GLY A 534 -0.47 -21.90 2.72
N GLY A 535 0.14 -20.80 2.24
CA GLY A 535 -0.53 -19.50 2.04
C GLY A 535 -1.70 -19.54 1.05
N PHE A 536 -1.75 -20.57 0.21
CA PHE A 536 -2.73 -20.75 -0.86
C PHE A 536 -3.87 -21.73 -0.52
N GLY A 537 -3.89 -22.26 0.72
CA GLY A 537 -4.92 -23.18 1.19
C GLY A 537 -4.40 -24.59 1.54
N PRO A 538 -5.27 -25.44 2.10
CA PRO A 538 -4.92 -26.81 2.48
C PRO A 538 -4.84 -27.75 1.26
N VAL A 539 -3.91 -28.71 1.34
CA VAL A 539 -3.74 -29.80 0.38
C VAL A 539 -4.07 -31.12 1.06
N TYR A 540 -4.90 -31.95 0.43
CA TYR A 540 -5.35 -33.24 0.95
C TYR A 540 -4.89 -34.38 0.04
N LYS A 541 -4.56 -35.52 0.63
CA LYS A 541 -4.45 -36.80 -0.07
C LYS A 541 -5.85 -37.28 -0.41
N GLY A 542 -6.05 -37.75 -1.63
CA GLY A 542 -7.28 -38.41 -2.03
C GLY A 542 -7.01 -39.70 -2.78
N LYS A 543 -8.00 -40.59 -2.82
CA LYS A 543 -7.95 -41.83 -3.59
C LYS A 543 -9.26 -42.05 -4.32
N PHE A 544 -9.21 -42.08 -5.65
CA PHE A 544 -10.41 -42.40 -6.45
C PHE A 544 -10.76 -43.89 -6.35
N LEU A 545 -12.00 -44.24 -6.68
CA LEU A 545 -12.54 -45.62 -6.66
C LEU A 545 -11.75 -46.65 -7.50
N GLY A 546 -10.85 -46.19 -8.38
CA GLY A 546 -9.92 -47.02 -9.16
C GLY A 546 -8.52 -47.15 -8.56
N GLY A 547 -8.31 -46.76 -7.30
CA GLY A 547 -7.02 -46.89 -6.60
C GLY A 547 -6.00 -45.79 -6.87
N ARG A 548 -6.26 -44.90 -7.83
CA ARG A 548 -5.37 -43.77 -8.16
C ARG A 548 -5.34 -42.75 -7.02
N GLU A 549 -4.14 -42.54 -6.47
CA GLU A 549 -3.87 -41.52 -5.47
C GLU A 549 -3.69 -40.14 -6.14
N ILE A 550 -4.18 -39.10 -5.46
CA ILE A 550 -4.16 -37.71 -5.92
C ILE A 550 -3.84 -36.76 -4.79
N ALA A 551 -3.30 -35.59 -5.13
CA ALA A 551 -3.20 -34.45 -4.22
C ALA A 551 -4.26 -33.40 -4.60
N VAL A 552 -5.07 -32.99 -3.64
CA VAL A 552 -6.22 -32.10 -3.82
C VAL A 552 -5.96 -30.79 -3.10
N LYS A 553 -5.63 -29.74 -3.87
CA LYS A 553 -5.42 -28.38 -3.34
C LYS A 553 -6.75 -27.63 -3.37
N ARG A 554 -7.27 -27.29 -2.18
CA ARG A 554 -8.51 -26.51 -2.02
C ARG A 554 -8.15 -25.05 -1.78
N LEU A 555 -8.42 -24.20 -2.76
CA LEU A 555 -8.03 -22.79 -2.70
C LEU A 555 -9.00 -22.00 -1.80
N SER A 556 -8.45 -21.04 -1.05
CA SER A 556 -9.24 -20.21 -0.13
C SER A 556 -10.24 -19.31 -0.87
N THR A 557 -11.46 -19.20 -0.34
CA THR A 557 -12.54 -18.37 -0.92
C THR A 557 -12.50 -16.91 -0.46
N GLN A 558 -11.65 -16.56 0.50
CA GLN A 558 -11.68 -15.25 1.18
C GLN A 558 -10.81 -14.16 0.52
N SER A 559 -10.10 -14.44 -0.59
CA SER A 559 -9.24 -13.46 -1.27
C SER A 559 -9.56 -13.34 -2.77
N ARG A 560 -9.49 -12.11 -3.31
CA ARG A 560 -9.50 -11.87 -4.77
C ARG A 560 -8.35 -12.62 -5.48
N GLN A 561 -7.25 -12.83 -4.76
CA GLN A 561 -6.05 -13.52 -5.24
C GLN A 561 -6.27 -15.01 -5.52
N GLY A 562 -7.09 -15.71 -4.72
CA GLY A 562 -7.36 -17.14 -4.92
C GLY A 562 -8.06 -17.47 -6.26
N ILE A 563 -8.75 -16.50 -6.87
CA ILE A 563 -9.33 -16.64 -8.21
C ILE A 563 -8.25 -16.52 -9.30
N GLU A 564 -7.35 -15.55 -9.17
CA GLU A 564 -6.23 -15.38 -10.10
C GLU A 564 -5.25 -16.55 -10.01
N GLU A 565 -4.94 -17.02 -8.81
CA GLU A 565 -4.10 -18.19 -8.58
C GLU A 565 -4.72 -19.45 -9.16
N PHE A 566 -6.01 -19.70 -8.93
CA PHE A 566 -6.74 -20.80 -9.57
C PHE A 566 -6.65 -20.71 -11.09
N THR A 567 -6.84 -19.51 -11.63
CA THR A 567 -6.79 -19.27 -13.08
C THR A 567 -5.38 -19.52 -13.62
N ASN A 568 -4.33 -19.09 -12.91
CA ASN A 568 -2.93 -19.34 -13.28
C ASN A 568 -2.58 -20.82 -13.20
N GLU A 569 -2.90 -21.51 -12.10
CA GLU A 569 -2.61 -22.94 -11.97
C GLU A 569 -3.30 -23.76 -13.06
N VAL A 570 -4.58 -23.49 -13.34
CA VAL A 570 -5.34 -24.24 -14.36
C VAL A 570 -4.91 -23.87 -15.78
N LEU A 571 -4.61 -22.60 -16.09
CA LEU A 571 -4.23 -22.19 -17.44
C LEU A 571 -2.75 -22.45 -17.78
N LEU A 572 -1.85 -22.29 -16.81
CA LEU A 572 -0.41 -22.43 -17.01
C LEU A 572 0.03 -23.88 -16.93
N ILE A 573 -0.35 -24.60 -15.86
CA ILE A 573 0.12 -25.99 -15.65
C ILE A 573 -0.47 -26.92 -16.72
N ALA A 574 -1.70 -26.65 -17.17
CA ALA A 574 -2.28 -27.40 -18.27
C ALA A 574 -1.41 -27.38 -19.54
N ARG A 575 -0.67 -26.29 -19.77
CA ARG A 575 0.14 -26.06 -20.98
C ARG A 575 1.57 -26.55 -20.88
N VAL A 576 2.01 -27.00 -19.70
CA VAL A 576 3.38 -27.48 -19.48
C VAL A 576 3.37 -28.96 -19.13
N GLN A 577 4.19 -29.72 -19.84
CA GLN A 577 4.37 -31.15 -19.57
C GLN A 577 5.85 -31.48 -19.66
N HIS A 578 6.46 -31.77 -18.51
CA HIS A 578 7.87 -32.10 -18.42
C HIS A 578 8.10 -33.03 -17.22
N ARG A 579 9.12 -33.90 -17.31
CA ARG A 579 9.40 -34.92 -16.28
C ARG A 579 9.66 -34.32 -14.89
N ASN A 580 10.26 -33.14 -14.85
CA ASN A 580 10.60 -32.40 -13.63
C ASN A 580 9.57 -31.33 -13.23
N LEU A 581 8.33 -31.40 -13.74
CA LEU A 581 7.23 -30.53 -13.31
C LEU A 581 6.07 -31.41 -12.82
N VAL A 582 5.38 -30.97 -11.76
CA VAL A 582 4.22 -31.70 -11.23
C VAL A 582 3.07 -31.64 -12.23
N ARG A 583 2.51 -32.80 -12.55
CA ARG A 583 1.41 -32.89 -13.53
C ARG A 583 0.06 -32.52 -12.92
N LEU A 584 -0.63 -31.59 -13.57
CA LEU A 584 -2.05 -31.31 -13.32
C LEU A 584 -2.92 -32.46 -13.87
N LEU A 585 -3.80 -33.00 -13.03
CA LEU A 585 -4.73 -34.07 -13.41
C LEU A 585 -6.11 -33.53 -13.76
N GLY A 586 -6.49 -32.40 -13.17
CA GLY A 586 -7.79 -31.77 -13.42
C GLY A 586 -8.13 -30.70 -12.40
N TYR A 587 -9.36 -30.21 -12.49
CA TYR A 587 -9.87 -29.18 -11.60
C TYR A 587 -11.34 -29.42 -11.27
N CYS A 588 -11.85 -28.72 -10.25
CA CYS A 588 -13.27 -28.69 -9.92
C CYS A 588 -13.68 -27.27 -9.52
N VAL A 589 -14.83 -26.84 -10.05
CA VAL A 589 -15.49 -25.60 -9.66
C VAL A 589 -16.94 -25.90 -9.32
N LYS A 590 -17.34 -25.64 -8.06
CA LYS A 590 -18.73 -25.78 -7.61
C LYS A 590 -19.09 -24.65 -6.65
N GLY A 591 -19.95 -23.74 -7.09
CA GLY A 591 -20.27 -22.54 -6.30
C GLY A 591 -19.01 -21.72 -6.04
N ASN A 592 -18.64 -21.55 -4.77
CA ASN A 592 -17.42 -20.83 -4.38
C ASN A 592 -16.17 -21.74 -4.30
N GLU A 593 -16.34 -23.06 -4.35
CA GLU A 593 -15.24 -24.04 -4.28
C GLU A 593 -14.40 -24.02 -5.55
N LYS A 594 -13.09 -23.82 -5.39
CA LYS A 594 -12.08 -23.87 -6.46
C LYS A 594 -11.01 -24.86 -6.05
N ILE A 595 -10.92 -25.97 -6.77
CA ILE A 595 -10.09 -27.11 -6.41
C ILE A 595 -9.23 -27.52 -7.60
N VAL A 596 -7.96 -27.78 -7.32
CA VAL A 596 -6.98 -28.23 -8.30
C VAL A 596 -6.46 -29.61 -7.88
N LEU A 597 -6.37 -30.54 -8.84
CA LEU A 597 -5.99 -31.93 -8.61
C LEU A 597 -4.63 -32.20 -9.28
N TYR A 598 -3.67 -32.63 -8.49
CA TYR A 598 -2.33 -32.99 -8.93
C TYR A 598 -2.06 -34.49 -8.76
N GLU A 599 -1.04 -34.99 -9.45
CA GLU A 599 -0.47 -36.29 -9.10
C GLU A 599 0.07 -36.26 -7.66
N TYR A 600 -0.14 -37.36 -6.95
CA TYR A 600 0.35 -37.49 -5.59
C TYR A 600 1.86 -37.78 -5.61
N MET A 601 2.62 -37.03 -4.82
CA MET A 601 4.06 -37.18 -4.69
C MET A 601 4.37 -37.93 -3.40
N LEU A 602 4.89 -39.16 -3.51
CA LEU A 602 5.08 -40.07 -2.38
C LEU A 602 6.10 -39.54 -1.37
N ASN A 603 7.21 -39.00 -1.86
CA ASN A 603 8.32 -38.50 -1.05
C ASN A 603 8.21 -37.00 -0.73
N LYS A 604 6.98 -36.45 -0.69
CA LYS A 604 6.70 -35.07 -0.22
C LYS A 604 7.66 -34.02 -0.85
N SER A 605 8.07 -33.00 -0.09
CA SER A 605 8.91 -31.89 -0.54
C SER A 605 10.37 -32.02 -0.10
N LEU A 606 11.28 -31.49 -0.92
CA LEU A 606 12.73 -31.57 -0.73
C LEU A 606 13.20 -31.02 0.63
N ASP A 607 12.56 -29.95 1.12
CA ASP A 607 12.86 -29.34 2.42
C ASP A 607 12.70 -30.30 3.60
N THR A 608 11.85 -31.33 3.48
CA THR A 608 11.68 -32.39 4.50
C THR A 608 12.85 -33.36 4.58
N PHE A 609 13.68 -33.42 3.54
CA PHE A 609 14.87 -34.27 3.49
C PHE A 609 16.14 -33.49 3.81
N ILE A 610 16.34 -32.32 3.20
CA ILE A 610 17.62 -31.61 3.34
C ILE A 610 17.79 -30.93 4.71
N PHE A 611 16.71 -30.57 5.40
CA PHE A 611 16.82 -29.87 6.70
C PHE A 611 16.59 -30.77 7.92
N ASP A 612 15.95 -31.92 7.75
CA ASP A 612 15.75 -32.89 8.82
C ASP A 612 16.99 -33.78 8.98
N GLN A 613 17.51 -33.90 10.20
CA GLN A 613 18.77 -34.59 10.46
C GLN A 613 18.72 -36.09 10.14
N GLN A 614 17.55 -36.74 10.28
CA GLN A 614 17.39 -38.16 10.00
C GLN A 614 17.24 -38.41 8.49
N ASN A 615 16.34 -37.66 7.85
CA ASN A 615 16.06 -37.84 6.42
C ASN A 615 17.20 -37.38 5.51
N ARG A 616 18.07 -36.47 5.99
CA ARG A 616 19.19 -35.95 5.20
C ARG A 616 20.16 -37.02 4.72
N THR A 617 20.32 -38.07 5.50
CA THR A 617 21.15 -39.24 5.17
C THR A 617 20.61 -40.08 4.01
N LEU A 618 19.32 -39.92 3.64
CA LEU A 618 18.69 -40.63 2.51
C LEU A 618 19.07 -40.02 1.15
N LEU A 619 19.60 -38.80 1.16
CA LEU A 619 20.07 -38.05 0.00
C LEU A 619 21.60 -38.02 -0.01
N ASP A 620 22.20 -39.07 -0.57
CA ASP A 620 23.61 -39.11 -0.92
C ASP A 620 23.98 -38.05 -1.98
N TRP A 621 25.27 -37.90 -2.24
CA TRP A 621 25.77 -36.92 -3.18
C TRP A 621 25.12 -37.04 -4.56
N ARG A 622 25.03 -38.27 -5.08
CA ARG A 622 24.50 -38.52 -6.43
C ARG A 622 23.05 -38.06 -6.55
N LYS A 623 22.20 -38.41 -5.59
CA LYS A 623 20.80 -37.97 -5.55
C LYS A 623 20.69 -36.46 -5.47
N ARG A 624 21.50 -35.80 -4.63
CA ARG A 624 21.47 -34.32 -4.52
C ARG A 624 21.88 -33.66 -5.83
N PHE A 625 22.90 -34.19 -6.51
CA PHE A 625 23.32 -33.71 -7.82
C PHE A 625 22.21 -33.92 -8.88
N ASP A 626 21.61 -35.11 -8.93
CA ASP A 626 20.52 -35.41 -9.85
C ASP A 626 19.28 -34.53 -9.57
N ILE A 627 19.02 -34.19 -8.31
CA ILE A 627 18.00 -33.22 -7.91
C ILE A 627 18.33 -31.82 -8.44
N ILE A 628 19.56 -31.33 -8.24
CA ILE A 628 19.99 -30.02 -8.76
C ILE A 628 19.81 -29.96 -10.29
N LEU A 629 20.24 -31.01 -10.99
CA LEU A 629 20.14 -31.12 -12.44
C LEU A 629 18.69 -31.21 -12.91
N GLY A 630 17.85 -31.98 -12.21
CA GLY A 630 16.43 -32.11 -12.53
C GLY A 630 15.67 -30.79 -12.35
N ILE A 631 15.94 -30.04 -11.28
CA ILE A 631 15.37 -28.70 -11.09
C ILE A 631 15.85 -27.77 -12.22
N ALA A 632 17.14 -27.80 -12.56
CA ALA A 632 17.68 -26.98 -13.65
C ALA A 632 17.00 -27.27 -15.00
N ARG A 633 16.79 -28.56 -15.33
CA ARG A 633 16.04 -28.99 -16.52
C ARG A 633 14.60 -28.50 -16.50
N GLY A 634 13.90 -28.64 -15.37
CA GLY A 634 12.55 -28.13 -15.21
C GLY A 634 12.45 -26.62 -15.43
N MET A 635 13.38 -25.85 -14.87
CA MET A 635 13.40 -24.39 -15.03
C MET A 635 13.83 -23.95 -16.44
N SER A 636 14.78 -24.64 -17.08
CA SER A 636 15.14 -24.38 -18.48
C SER A 636 13.96 -24.58 -19.40
N TYR A 637 13.17 -25.64 -19.17
CA TYR A 637 11.95 -25.88 -19.92
C TYR A 637 10.94 -24.74 -19.77
N LEU A 638 10.72 -24.23 -18.55
CA LEU A 638 9.82 -23.10 -18.32
C LEU A 638 10.32 -21.79 -18.97
N HIS A 639 11.62 -21.55 -18.98
CA HIS A 639 12.21 -20.30 -19.48
C HIS A 639 12.45 -20.28 -20.99
N HIS A 640 12.75 -21.41 -21.62
CA HIS A 640 13.22 -21.47 -23.01
C HIS A 640 12.56 -22.55 -23.87
N ASP A 641 12.35 -23.77 -23.35
CA ASP A 641 11.94 -24.90 -24.20
C ASP A 641 10.41 -25.05 -24.34
N SER A 642 9.64 -24.37 -23.48
CA SER A 642 8.19 -24.25 -23.58
C SER A 642 7.80 -23.25 -24.69
N ARG A 643 6.63 -23.45 -25.32
CA ARG A 643 6.05 -22.49 -26.28
C ARG A 643 5.85 -21.09 -25.69
N LEU A 644 5.71 -21.01 -24.37
CA LEU A 644 5.55 -19.78 -23.62
C LEU A 644 6.65 -19.68 -22.58
N THR A 645 7.29 -18.51 -22.48
CA THR A 645 8.23 -18.18 -21.39
C THR A 645 7.44 -17.98 -20.10
N ILE A 646 7.68 -18.84 -19.11
CA ILE A 646 6.98 -18.86 -17.83
C ILE A 646 7.97 -18.55 -16.72
N ILE A 647 7.70 -17.49 -15.94
CA ILE A 647 8.47 -17.13 -14.74
C ILE A 647 7.72 -17.65 -13.52
N HIS A 648 8.36 -18.47 -12.68
CA HIS A 648 7.76 -19.17 -11.55
C HIS A 648 7.46 -18.24 -10.36
N ARG A 649 8.41 -17.36 -10.00
CA ARG A 649 8.32 -16.32 -8.94
C ARG A 649 8.23 -16.81 -7.49
N ASP A 650 7.95 -18.09 -7.23
CA ASP A 650 8.01 -18.69 -5.88
C ASP A 650 8.79 -20.01 -5.85
N LEU A 651 9.95 -20.04 -6.50
CA LEU A 651 10.81 -21.23 -6.51
C LEU A 651 11.54 -21.34 -5.16
N LYS A 652 11.35 -22.45 -4.44
CA LYS A 652 11.94 -22.74 -3.12
C LYS A 652 11.92 -24.24 -2.85
N THR A 653 12.69 -24.70 -1.86
CA THR A 653 12.82 -26.14 -1.52
C THR A 653 11.50 -26.81 -1.11
N SER A 654 10.56 -26.08 -0.50
CA SER A 654 9.22 -26.63 -0.18
C SER A 654 8.31 -26.80 -1.40
N ASN A 655 8.66 -26.18 -2.53
CA ASN A 655 7.92 -26.27 -3.80
C ASN A 655 8.57 -27.26 -4.77
N ILE A 656 9.68 -27.91 -4.39
CA ILE A 656 10.27 -29.04 -5.10
C ILE A 656 9.76 -30.33 -4.45
N LEU A 657 8.90 -31.06 -5.14
CA LEU A 657 8.38 -32.36 -4.68
C LEU A 657 9.23 -33.50 -5.22
N LEU A 658 9.26 -34.63 -4.51
CA LEU A 658 10.02 -35.82 -4.89
C LEU A 658 9.07 -36.98 -5.20
N ASP A 659 9.26 -37.62 -6.35
CA ASP A 659 8.50 -38.83 -6.73
C ASP A 659 9.06 -40.08 -6.05
N GLU A 660 8.56 -41.26 -6.45
CA GLU A 660 8.92 -42.55 -5.83
C GLU A 660 10.42 -42.84 -5.95
N GLU A 661 11.04 -42.38 -7.04
CA GLU A 661 12.46 -42.53 -7.36
C GLU A 661 13.36 -41.42 -6.79
N MET A 662 12.78 -40.46 -6.05
CA MET A 662 13.46 -39.26 -5.52
C MET A 662 13.87 -38.26 -6.61
N ASP A 663 13.24 -38.31 -7.79
CA ASP A 663 13.42 -37.32 -8.84
C ASP A 663 12.62 -36.04 -8.52
N PRO A 664 13.18 -34.84 -8.79
CA PRO A 664 12.54 -33.59 -8.44
C PRO A 664 11.46 -33.18 -9.43
N LYS A 665 10.35 -32.67 -8.90
CA LYS A 665 9.26 -32.04 -9.63
C LYS A 665 8.90 -30.68 -9.06
N ILE A 666 9.00 -29.64 -9.88
CA ILE A 666 8.63 -28.27 -9.51
C ILE A 666 7.10 -28.16 -9.44
N SER A 667 6.61 -27.55 -8.38
CA SER A 667 5.19 -27.39 -8.06
C SER A 667 4.85 -25.94 -7.68
N ASP A 668 3.56 -25.66 -7.52
CA ASP A 668 3.01 -24.39 -7.02
C ASP A 668 3.18 -23.17 -7.95
N PHE A 669 2.47 -23.22 -9.09
CA PHE A 669 2.48 -22.17 -10.11
C PHE A 669 1.45 -21.05 -9.86
N GLY A 670 0.88 -20.93 -8.66
CA GLY A 670 -0.15 -19.93 -8.35
C GLY A 670 0.31 -18.49 -8.61
N LEU A 671 1.61 -18.22 -8.42
CA LEU A 671 2.22 -16.90 -8.66
C LEU A 671 2.88 -16.76 -10.05
N ALA A 672 2.93 -17.83 -10.84
CA ALA A 672 3.63 -17.85 -12.11
C ALA A 672 3.00 -16.89 -13.13
N ARG A 673 3.80 -16.41 -14.10
CA ARG A 673 3.38 -15.46 -15.13
C ARG A 673 3.96 -15.85 -16.50
N ILE A 674 3.16 -15.70 -17.55
CA ILE A 674 3.62 -15.76 -18.94
C ILE A 674 4.17 -14.39 -19.32
N VAL A 675 5.33 -14.38 -19.97
CA VAL A 675 5.88 -13.18 -20.62
C VAL A 675 5.90 -13.43 -22.13
N GLN A 676 5.32 -12.52 -22.92
CA GLN A 676 5.23 -12.61 -24.39
C GLN A 676 6.23 -11.64 -25.06
N GLY A 677 6.89 -12.09 -26.13
CA GLY A 677 7.82 -11.30 -26.95
C GLY A 677 9.26 -11.29 -26.44
N ASP A 678 10.10 -10.40 -26.99
CA ASP A 678 11.54 -10.24 -26.66
C ASP A 678 11.79 -9.61 -25.26
N PHE A 679 10.73 -9.31 -24.51
CA PHE A 679 10.83 -8.76 -23.17
C PHE A 679 11.16 -9.87 -22.17
N THR A 680 12.38 -9.89 -21.65
CA THR A 680 12.84 -10.87 -20.64
C THR A 680 12.49 -10.47 -19.21
N GLN A 681 11.83 -9.31 -19.02
CA GLN A 681 11.59 -8.66 -17.73
C GLN A 681 10.18 -8.05 -17.68
N ALA A 682 9.51 -8.19 -16.55
CA ALA A 682 8.20 -7.61 -16.28
C ALA A 682 8.17 -6.97 -14.88
N ASN A 683 7.37 -5.90 -14.73
CA ASN A 683 7.26 -5.16 -13.47
C ASN A 683 5.89 -5.38 -12.84
N THR A 684 5.84 -5.50 -11.52
CA THR A 684 4.58 -5.55 -10.76
C THR A 684 4.63 -4.63 -9.54
N LYS A 685 3.50 -3.98 -9.26
CA LYS A 685 3.32 -3.22 -8.01
C LYS A 685 3.10 -4.13 -6.80
N LYS A 686 2.68 -5.39 -7.03
CA LYS A 686 2.37 -6.36 -5.98
C LYS A 686 3.50 -7.39 -5.87
N ILE A 687 4.35 -7.21 -4.87
CA ILE A 687 5.46 -8.13 -4.56
C ILE A 687 4.90 -9.32 -3.80
N VAL A 688 5.07 -10.51 -4.39
CA VAL A 688 4.59 -11.79 -3.85
C VAL A 688 5.66 -12.85 -4.04
N GLY A 689 5.96 -13.61 -2.99
CA GLY A 689 6.99 -14.65 -3.05
C GLY A 689 7.51 -14.96 -1.65
N THR A 690 8.49 -15.83 -1.57
CA THR A 690 9.05 -16.26 -0.28
C THR A 690 10.34 -15.51 0.03
N TYR A 691 10.36 -14.81 1.17
CA TYR A 691 11.53 -14.08 1.64
C TYR A 691 12.75 -15.01 1.77
N GLY A 692 13.92 -14.53 1.35
CA GLY A 692 15.15 -15.33 1.28
C GLY A 692 15.36 -16.07 -0.04
N TYR A 693 14.31 -16.26 -0.85
CA TYR A 693 14.45 -16.81 -2.22
C TYR A 693 14.21 -15.74 -3.30
N MET A 694 13.59 -14.61 -2.94
CA MET A 694 13.38 -13.49 -3.86
C MET A 694 14.69 -12.79 -4.19
N SER A 695 14.91 -12.52 -5.46
CA SER A 695 16.03 -11.71 -5.91
C SER A 695 15.89 -10.24 -5.45
N PRO A 696 16.99 -9.49 -5.30
CA PRO A 696 16.94 -8.11 -4.81
C PRO A 696 16.10 -7.19 -5.71
N GLU A 697 16.25 -7.29 -7.03
CA GLU A 697 15.49 -6.46 -7.96
C GLU A 697 13.99 -6.74 -7.91
N TYR A 698 13.61 -7.97 -7.54
CA TYR A 698 12.22 -8.34 -7.35
C TYR A 698 11.68 -7.90 -5.99
N ALA A 699 12.46 -8.10 -4.93
CA ALA A 699 12.09 -7.73 -3.56
C ALA A 699 12.04 -6.21 -3.34
N LEU A 700 12.90 -5.44 -4.03
CA LEU A 700 13.00 -3.99 -3.88
C LEU A 700 12.10 -3.23 -4.86
N ASN A 701 12.10 -3.65 -6.14
CA ASN A 701 11.49 -2.86 -7.22
C ASN A 701 10.29 -3.57 -7.88
N GLY A 702 9.91 -4.76 -7.39
CA GLY A 702 8.83 -5.56 -8.00
C GLY A 702 9.14 -6.03 -9.43
N SER A 703 10.41 -6.01 -9.82
CA SER A 703 10.85 -6.40 -11.16
C SER A 703 11.22 -7.88 -11.19
N PHE A 704 10.54 -8.68 -12.02
CA PHE A 704 10.80 -10.12 -12.14
C PHE A 704 11.15 -10.49 -13.57
N SER A 705 12.06 -11.45 -13.70
CA SER A 705 12.57 -11.96 -14.97
C SER A 705 12.93 -13.44 -14.82
N THR A 706 13.32 -14.10 -15.91
CA THR A 706 13.96 -15.43 -15.83
C THR A 706 15.19 -15.40 -14.91
N LYS A 707 15.91 -14.28 -14.83
CA LYS A 707 17.07 -14.10 -13.92
C LYS A 707 16.68 -14.02 -12.44
N SER A 708 15.43 -13.67 -12.13
CA SER A 708 14.92 -13.67 -10.76
C SER A 708 14.67 -15.09 -10.28
N ASP A 709 14.15 -15.99 -11.13
CA ASP A 709 14.05 -17.42 -10.84
C ASP A 709 15.43 -18.09 -10.75
N VAL A 710 16.40 -17.67 -11.57
CA VAL A 710 17.80 -18.15 -11.50
C VAL A 710 18.39 -17.83 -10.12
N PHE A 711 18.12 -16.65 -9.56
CA PHE A 711 18.55 -16.32 -8.21
C PHE A 711 17.96 -17.28 -7.17
N SER A 712 16.64 -17.53 -7.22
CA SER A 712 15.98 -18.49 -6.33
C SER A 712 16.58 -19.90 -6.46
N PHE A 713 16.90 -20.32 -7.68
CA PHE A 713 17.59 -21.60 -7.94
C PHE A 713 19.00 -21.64 -7.33
N GLY A 714 19.76 -20.55 -7.42
CA GLY A 714 21.07 -20.43 -6.77
C GLY A 714 21.00 -20.62 -5.25
N VAL A 715 19.99 -20.03 -4.59
CA VAL A 715 19.73 -20.25 -3.16
C VAL A 715 19.46 -21.73 -2.89
N ILE A 716 18.62 -22.39 -3.70
CA ILE A 716 18.30 -23.81 -3.56
C ILE A 716 19.55 -24.70 -3.68
N ILE A 717 20.47 -24.40 -4.62
CA ILE A 717 21.74 -25.13 -4.71
C ILE A 717 22.51 -25.05 -3.39
N LEU A 718 22.69 -23.85 -2.84
CA LEU A 718 23.43 -23.66 -1.60
C LEU A 718 22.76 -24.39 -0.42
N GLU A 719 21.42 -24.41 -0.37
CA GLU A 719 20.67 -25.17 0.64
C GLU A 719 20.82 -26.69 0.48
N ILE A 720 20.79 -27.22 -0.76
CA ILE A 720 20.98 -28.65 -1.04
C ILE A 720 22.39 -29.09 -0.63
N LEU A 721 23.41 -28.31 -0.96
CA LEU A 721 24.80 -28.66 -0.67
C LEU A 721 25.10 -28.60 0.83
N SER A 722 24.61 -27.57 1.52
CA SER A 722 24.90 -27.36 2.94
C SER A 722 23.98 -28.11 3.90
N GLY A 723 22.79 -28.51 3.46
CA GLY A 723 21.74 -29.02 4.36
C GLY A 723 21.23 -27.96 5.35
N ARG A 724 21.47 -26.66 5.09
CA ARG A 724 21.13 -25.54 5.98
C ARG A 724 20.13 -24.60 5.32
N ARG A 725 19.17 -24.08 6.10
CA ARG A 725 18.15 -23.13 5.60
C ARG A 725 18.73 -21.73 5.45
N ASN A 726 18.48 -21.05 4.33
CA ASN A 726 18.98 -19.70 4.08
C ASN A 726 18.61 -18.66 5.16
N THR A 727 17.49 -18.86 5.87
CA THR A 727 16.95 -17.95 6.90
C THR A 727 17.40 -18.25 8.35
N GLY A 728 18.33 -19.20 8.55
CA GLY A 728 18.92 -19.51 9.86
C GLY A 728 19.99 -18.50 10.28
N PHE A 729 20.06 -18.18 11.58
CA PHE A 729 21.18 -17.43 12.14
C PHE A 729 22.40 -18.35 12.27
N TYR A 730 23.52 -18.04 11.61
CA TYR A 730 24.74 -18.82 11.71
C TYR A 730 25.67 -18.20 12.76
N GLN A 731 25.93 -18.95 13.84
CA GLN A 731 26.63 -18.46 15.04
C GLN A 731 28.17 -18.57 14.97
N CYS A 732 28.74 -18.77 13.80
CA CYS A 732 30.19 -18.66 13.61
C CYS A 732 30.46 -17.69 12.46
N ASP A 733 31.17 -16.60 12.77
CA ASP A 733 31.80 -15.65 11.83
C ASP A 733 30.91 -14.60 11.14
N GLU A 734 30.05 -13.90 11.90
CA GLU A 734 29.44 -12.61 11.49
C GLU A 734 28.42 -12.63 10.33
N ALA A 735 28.26 -13.75 9.62
CA ALA A 735 27.35 -13.88 8.46
C ALA A 735 25.85 -13.98 8.85
N ARG A 736 25.01 -13.17 8.19
CA ARG A 736 23.57 -12.99 8.49
C ARG A 736 22.64 -13.95 7.73
N ASN A 737 23.12 -14.58 6.66
CA ASN A 737 22.37 -15.56 5.84
C ASN A 737 23.33 -16.54 5.12
N LEU A 738 22.78 -17.59 4.48
CA LEU A 738 23.58 -18.67 3.88
C LEU A 738 24.41 -18.22 2.67
N ILE A 739 23.90 -17.23 1.93
CA ILE A 739 24.60 -16.68 0.77
C ILE A 739 25.89 -15.98 1.21
N GLU A 740 25.82 -15.18 2.28
CA GLU A 740 26.97 -14.49 2.87
C GLU A 740 28.00 -15.48 3.42
N TYR A 741 27.54 -16.54 4.10
CA TYR A 741 28.42 -17.60 4.60
C TYR A 741 29.13 -18.35 3.45
N ALA A 742 28.40 -18.73 2.40
CA ALA A 742 28.98 -19.38 1.22
C ALA A 742 29.99 -18.48 0.50
N TRP A 743 29.71 -17.17 0.42
CA TRP A 743 30.61 -16.19 -0.17
C TRP A 743 31.91 -16.00 0.63
N GLY A 744 31.82 -15.93 1.96
CA GLY A 744 33.00 -15.88 2.84
C GLY A 744 33.90 -17.09 2.62
N LEU A 745 33.35 -18.30 2.68
CA LEU A 745 34.09 -19.53 2.42
C LEU A 745 34.71 -19.59 1.02
N TRP A 746 34.02 -19.04 0.01
CA TRP A 746 34.55 -18.97 -1.36
C TRP A 746 35.77 -18.05 -1.46
N ASN A 747 35.74 -16.88 -0.81
CA ASN A 747 36.85 -15.93 -0.82
C ASN A 747 38.05 -16.41 -0.02
N GLU A 748 37.83 -17.20 1.03
CA GLU A 748 38.88 -17.83 1.84
C GLU A 748 39.47 -19.09 1.18
N GLU A 749 39.04 -19.47 -0.03
CA GLU A 749 39.44 -20.71 -0.72
C GLU A 749 39.07 -21.97 0.09
N ARG A 750 38.01 -21.88 0.91
CA ARG A 750 37.48 -22.93 1.79
C ARG A 750 36.07 -23.38 1.40
N ALA A 751 35.70 -23.23 0.13
CA ALA A 751 34.36 -23.48 -0.39
C ALA A 751 33.82 -24.88 -0.03
N ILE A 752 34.67 -25.90 -0.01
CA ILE A 752 34.28 -27.28 0.34
C ILE A 752 33.66 -27.40 1.74
N ASN A 753 34.01 -26.51 2.68
CA ASN A 753 33.46 -26.49 4.04
C ASN A 753 31.96 -26.10 4.08
N LEU A 754 31.41 -25.62 2.97
CA LEU A 754 29.98 -25.40 2.84
C LEU A 754 29.20 -26.72 2.73
N VAL A 755 29.82 -27.76 2.18
CA VAL A 755 29.18 -29.05 1.92
C VAL A 755 28.88 -29.76 3.23
N ASP A 756 27.68 -30.33 3.32
CA ASP A 756 27.25 -31.11 4.47
C ASP A 756 28.23 -32.25 4.75
N GLU A 757 28.64 -32.41 6.00
CA GLU A 757 29.61 -33.43 6.43
C GLU A 757 29.20 -34.85 6.01
N SER A 758 27.89 -35.14 5.97
CA SER A 758 27.36 -36.45 5.53
C SER A 758 27.60 -36.75 4.04
N LEU A 759 27.94 -35.74 3.23
CA LEU A 759 28.23 -35.89 1.81
C LEU A 759 29.73 -36.04 1.52
N LEU A 760 30.61 -35.62 2.43
CA LEU A 760 32.05 -35.52 2.18
C LEU A 760 32.69 -36.88 1.84
N GLU A 761 32.13 -37.98 2.35
CA GLU A 761 32.62 -39.34 2.05
C GLU A 761 32.20 -39.85 0.66
N THR A 762 31.14 -39.30 0.06
CA THR A 762 30.55 -39.77 -1.21
C THR A 762 30.69 -38.78 -2.35
N CYS A 763 31.05 -37.52 -2.06
CA CYS A 763 31.11 -36.47 -3.06
C CYS A 763 32.45 -36.43 -3.80
N ASN A 764 32.38 -36.20 -5.11
CA ASN A 764 33.54 -35.71 -5.86
C ASN A 764 33.73 -34.23 -5.49
N ILE A 765 34.89 -33.90 -4.89
CA ILE A 765 35.19 -32.55 -4.39
C ILE A 765 35.12 -31.51 -5.52
N ASP A 766 35.62 -31.83 -6.72
CA ASP A 766 35.60 -30.91 -7.85
C ASP A 766 34.17 -30.66 -8.35
N GLU A 767 33.34 -31.70 -8.35
CA GLU A 767 31.91 -31.58 -8.67
C GLU A 767 31.17 -30.73 -7.62
N ALA A 768 31.50 -30.90 -6.34
CA ALA A 768 30.93 -30.11 -5.27
C ALA A 768 31.31 -28.64 -5.35
N ILE A 769 32.61 -28.34 -5.52
CA ILE A 769 33.10 -26.97 -5.72
C ILE A 769 32.47 -26.34 -6.97
N LYS A 770 32.29 -27.13 -8.05
CA LYS A 770 31.60 -26.69 -9.27
C LYS A 770 30.15 -26.28 -8.98
N CYS A 771 29.39 -27.10 -8.23
CA CYS A 771 28.03 -26.75 -7.84
C CYS A 771 27.98 -25.50 -6.96
N ILE A 772 28.92 -25.31 -6.03
CA ILE A 772 29.02 -24.09 -5.21
C ILE A 772 29.28 -22.86 -6.09
N ASN A 773 30.22 -22.96 -7.03
CA ASN A 773 30.51 -21.89 -7.98
C ASN A 773 29.26 -21.50 -8.77
N ILE A 774 28.56 -22.49 -9.35
CA ILE A 774 27.31 -22.26 -10.09
C ILE A 774 26.24 -21.62 -9.19
N GLY A 775 26.10 -22.08 -7.95
CA GLY A 775 25.18 -21.49 -6.97
C GLY A 775 25.48 -20.01 -6.74
N LEU A 776 26.76 -19.66 -6.54
CA LEU A 776 27.23 -18.27 -6.36
C LEU A 776 27.03 -17.43 -7.63
N LEU A 777 27.28 -17.97 -8.82
CA LEU A 777 26.98 -17.30 -10.10
C LEU A 777 25.49 -17.02 -10.30
N CYS A 778 24.62 -17.87 -9.73
CA CYS A 778 23.18 -17.67 -9.80
C CYS A 778 22.67 -16.58 -8.85
N VAL A 779 23.33 -16.34 -7.70
CA VAL A 779 22.90 -15.36 -6.67
C VAL A 779 23.60 -13.98 -6.76
N GLN A 780 24.18 -13.66 -7.92
CA GLN A 780 24.85 -12.38 -8.17
C GLN A 780 23.90 -11.20 -7.99
N GLU A 781 24.41 -10.07 -7.45
CA GLU A 781 23.62 -8.85 -7.25
C GLU A 781 23.03 -8.33 -8.56
N ASN A 782 23.87 -8.17 -9.58
CA ASN A 782 23.43 -7.75 -10.91
C ASN A 782 22.77 -8.92 -11.67
N PRO A 783 21.48 -8.83 -12.08
CA PRO A 783 20.79 -9.87 -12.85
C PRO A 783 21.46 -10.22 -14.18
N CYS A 784 22.15 -9.25 -14.81
CA CYS A 784 22.89 -9.48 -16.05
C CYS A 784 24.07 -10.43 -15.87
N GLY A 785 24.67 -10.46 -14.67
CA GLY A 785 25.78 -11.36 -14.32
C GLY A 785 25.35 -12.81 -14.04
N ARG A 786 24.06 -13.08 -13.85
CA ARG A 786 23.54 -14.43 -13.59
C ARG A 786 23.47 -15.26 -14.89
N PRO A 787 23.81 -16.56 -14.90
CA PRO A 787 23.67 -17.39 -16.10
C PRO A 787 22.19 -17.60 -16.47
N SER A 788 21.91 -18.00 -17.72
CA SER A 788 20.60 -18.56 -18.07
C SER A 788 20.48 -20.00 -17.56
N MET A 789 19.26 -20.50 -17.34
CA MET A 789 19.07 -21.91 -16.91
C MET A 789 19.59 -22.92 -17.93
N SER A 790 19.54 -22.61 -19.23
CA SER A 790 20.18 -23.44 -20.26
C SER A 790 21.71 -23.49 -20.11
N ASN A 791 22.35 -22.35 -19.81
CA ASN A 791 23.79 -22.31 -19.53
C ASN A 791 24.13 -23.05 -18.23
N VAL A 792 23.29 -22.96 -17.21
CA VAL A 792 23.45 -23.73 -15.96
C VAL A 792 23.48 -25.23 -16.22
N ILE A 793 22.59 -25.76 -17.08
CA ILE A 793 22.59 -27.19 -17.43
C ILE A 793 23.91 -27.58 -18.11
N VAL A 794 24.41 -26.75 -19.03
CA VAL A 794 25.70 -26.98 -19.69
C VAL A 794 26.85 -26.95 -18.68
N MET A 795 26.85 -25.98 -17.76
CA MET A 795 27.85 -25.84 -16.71
C MET A 795 27.87 -27.05 -15.75
N LEU A 796 26.70 -27.60 -15.41
CA LEU A 796 26.57 -28.80 -14.57
C LEU A 796 27.06 -30.06 -15.31
N GLY A 797 26.75 -30.19 -16.60
CA GLY A 797 27.09 -31.39 -17.40
C GLY A 797 28.49 -31.40 -18.01
N GLY A 798 29.19 -30.27 -18.06
CA GLY A 798 30.53 -30.16 -18.65
C GLY A 798 31.63 -30.69 -17.74
N GLU A 799 32.32 -31.76 -18.16
CA GLU A 799 33.45 -32.35 -17.42
C GLU A 799 34.71 -31.47 -17.43
N SER A 800 34.88 -30.57 -18.42
CA SER A 800 36.10 -29.74 -18.58
C SER A 800 35.82 -28.25 -18.88
N MET A 801 34.66 -27.73 -18.47
CA MET A 801 34.31 -26.32 -18.68
C MET A 801 34.94 -25.43 -17.61
N ILE A 802 35.74 -24.44 -18.02
CA ILE A 802 36.26 -23.40 -17.11
C ILE A 802 35.11 -22.46 -16.75
N LEU A 803 34.70 -22.46 -15.49
CA LEU A 803 33.66 -21.57 -14.99
C LEU A 803 34.23 -20.19 -14.62
N PRO A 804 33.49 -19.10 -14.88
CA PRO A 804 33.89 -17.78 -14.41
C PRO A 804 33.93 -17.73 -12.89
N ARG A 805 34.81 -16.89 -12.32
CA ARG A 805 34.80 -16.61 -10.88
C ARG A 805 33.58 -15.75 -10.55
N PRO A 806 32.77 -16.11 -9.53
CA PRO A 806 31.61 -15.32 -9.13
C PRO A 806 32.05 -13.98 -8.53
N ASN A 807 31.27 -12.92 -8.77
CA ASN A 807 31.44 -11.64 -8.07
C ASN A 807 30.58 -11.62 -6.80
N HIS A 808 30.58 -10.48 -6.12
CA HIS A 808 29.86 -10.28 -4.87
C HIS A 808 28.35 -10.57 -5.04
N PRO A 809 27.75 -11.46 -4.23
CA PRO A 809 26.34 -11.79 -4.30
C PRO A 809 25.48 -10.72 -3.63
N ALA A 810 24.17 -10.82 -3.82
CA ALA A 810 23.25 -9.86 -3.24
C ALA A 810 22.89 -10.19 -1.78
N PHE A 811 22.95 -9.19 -0.89
CA PHE A 811 22.56 -9.37 0.52
C PHE A 811 21.24 -8.67 0.84
N VAL A 812 20.21 -9.47 1.12
CA VAL A 812 18.94 -8.97 1.65
C VAL A 812 19.00 -9.01 3.18
N ALA A 813 19.13 -7.85 3.83
CA ALA A 813 19.17 -7.75 5.29
C ALA A 813 17.79 -8.03 5.92
N ARG A 814 17.77 -8.70 7.08
CA ARG A 814 16.58 -8.80 7.96
C ARG A 814 16.40 -7.47 8.70
N THR A 815 15.26 -6.81 8.56
CA THR A 815 14.75 -5.87 9.59
C THR A 815 14.15 -6.72 10.71
N THR A 816 14.80 -6.75 11.87
CA THR A 816 14.38 -7.52 13.04
C THR A 816 13.06 -6.99 13.59
N ILE A 817 11.98 -7.78 13.48
CA ILE A 817 10.81 -7.66 14.36
C ILE A 817 11.19 -8.40 15.64
N SER A 818 11.20 -7.70 16.78
CA SER A 818 11.39 -8.30 18.10
C SER A 818 10.25 -9.28 18.38
N SER A 819 10.56 -10.57 18.43
CA SER A 819 9.62 -11.60 18.89
C SER A 819 9.98 -12.02 20.31
N GLU A 820 9.11 -11.67 21.26
CA GLU A 820 8.92 -12.48 22.46
C GLU A 820 8.40 -13.87 22.04
N SER A 821 9.05 -14.89 22.59
CA SER A 821 8.65 -16.30 22.69
C SER A 821 7.51 -16.81 21.77
N ILE A 822 7.88 -17.39 20.62
CA ILE A 822 7.02 -18.36 19.93
C ILE A 822 7.76 -19.70 19.86
N THR A 823 7.20 -20.67 20.57
CA THR A 823 7.54 -22.08 20.53
C THR A 823 7.46 -22.66 19.11
N SER A 824 8.34 -23.62 18.84
CA SER A 824 8.56 -24.28 17.56
C SER A 824 7.27 -24.62 16.80
N SER A 825 7.01 -23.91 15.72
CA SER A 825 6.20 -24.39 14.60
C SER A 825 6.77 -23.81 13.29
N THR A 826 7.06 -24.69 12.33
CA THR A 826 7.57 -24.36 10.99
C THR A 826 6.62 -23.39 10.28
N LYS A 827 7.01 -22.11 10.17
CA LYS A 827 6.30 -21.11 9.36
C LYS A 827 7.27 -20.43 8.39
N ASN A 828 7.41 -21.00 7.20
CA ASN A 828 7.91 -20.27 6.03
C ASN A 828 6.74 -19.45 5.47
N GLY A 829 6.58 -18.22 5.96
CA GLY A 829 5.51 -17.32 5.53
C GLY A 829 5.74 -16.81 4.11
N LEU A 830 4.70 -16.91 3.27
CA LEU A 830 4.62 -16.18 2.00
C LEU A 830 4.58 -14.68 2.32
N THR A 831 5.46 -13.87 1.74
CA THR A 831 5.41 -12.42 1.91
C THR A 831 4.46 -11.84 0.88
N ILE A 832 3.44 -11.12 1.36
CA ILE A 832 2.51 -10.38 0.53
C ILE A 832 2.60 -8.94 0.99
N THR A 833 3.05 -8.03 0.11
CA THR A 833 2.69 -6.62 0.27
C THR A 833 1.22 -6.52 -0.11
N ILE A 834 0.35 -6.49 0.89
CA ILE A 834 -1.03 -6.08 0.69
C ILE A 834 -0.94 -4.57 0.49
N GLU A 835 -1.26 -4.10 -0.72
CA GLU A 835 -1.73 -2.73 -0.86
C GLU A 835 -2.97 -2.62 0.02
N GLN A 836 -2.84 -1.97 1.19
CA GLN A 836 -3.94 -1.21 1.72
C GLN A 836 -4.28 -0.21 0.62
N GLY A 837 -5.42 -0.46 -0.02
CA GLY A 837 -5.92 0.44 -1.04
C GLY A 837 -6.43 1.71 -0.38
N ARG A 838 -5.52 2.60 0.01
CA ARG A 838 -5.46 4.03 -0.34
C ARG A 838 -4.38 4.77 0.44
#